data_AF-A0A932L8N6-F1
#
_entry.id   AF-A0A932L8N6-F1
#
_cell.length_a   1.000
_cell.length_b   1.000
_cell.length_c   1.000
_cell.angle_alpha   90.00
_cell.angle_beta   90.00
_cell.angle_gamma   90.00
#
_symmetry.space_group_name_H-M   'P 1'
#
loop_
_entity.id
_entity.type
_entity.pdbx_description
1 polymer ?
#
loop_
_entity_poly.entity_id
_entity_poly.type
_entity_poly.pdbx_seq_one_letter_code
_entity_poly.pdbx_strand_id
1 'polypeptide(L)'
;MDHGSTTAGPNGNSQSIDASARRVRWLPAAMILVISGLALAGVVFVFRSNPGFMNPALGAVGGLTFLALLIWMWSFSGLPRGTRTWSVGIPVGAIALFFVFFGVQGVSGDMIPELRPRRWVCWALSLDGPPRAALPKAERPVADLSKTTPDDYPQFLGPERRPEIHTLRLVRDRLSEPPREVWRRPVGAAWSSFAVVNGFAVTQEQHDEQEVVVCYELLTGKPLWSHANDGHFSATISGEGPRATPTIDSGRVYTQGAMGTLNCLDGGTGGLIWTRNTLEDTDAENMEWGVSCSPLMVDDMVLVGGGLMKEGGETRSLAAYDKHTGKLLWTAGNERSSYGSPLVTTFCGVRQIVTLNGATITGHDPQTGRTLWSFAWHNSQPSVTQPTPVSDDRFFISTGYDVGCALVQVARNDAGEFTVSEIWKNRELKTKFTNVAVRDGFVYGLDEGILACINLETGERAWKRGRYRHGQLILVDDILLITAESGEVVFVEATPNEHRELGRFQAVEGKTWNNPALYGRYLLVRNATEAACFELPIEENRSGAAPSTAARVELRKLQHPQVDELKKRSDIDLSQPLILGAVVDFLVADRPLGRQLQHVVRRHRPDRHLQPAEQVLPPPAAVQTQVVAADGRAPTAVADDRLVAEPRKVIGQPAKALLDML
;
A
#
# COMPACT_ATOMS: atom_id res chain seq x y z
N MET A 1 -63.72 91.27 33.23
CA MET A 1 -62.40 91.65 32.68
C MET A 1 -62.07 90.64 31.58
N ASP A 2 -62.68 90.69 30.40
CA ASP A 2 -62.68 91.78 29.38
C ASP A 2 -61.28 91.99 28.78
N HIS A 3 -61.00 92.04 27.47
CA HIS A 3 -61.74 91.79 26.19
C HIS A 3 -60.73 91.09 25.22
N GLY A 4 -61.00 90.64 23.97
CA GLY A 4 -62.19 90.56 23.10
C GLY A 4 -61.84 90.80 21.61
N SER A 5 -62.48 90.08 20.66
CA SER A 5 -62.26 90.10 19.18
C SER A 5 -60.88 89.61 18.67
N THR A 6 -60.67 89.00 17.49
CA THR A 6 -61.30 89.24 16.17
C THR A 6 -61.38 87.98 15.26
N THR A 7 -62.19 88.08 14.21
CA THR A 7 -62.78 87.12 13.26
C THR A 7 -61.90 86.30 12.27
N ALA A 8 -62.54 85.22 11.76
CA ALA A 8 -62.58 84.75 10.35
C ALA A 8 -61.51 83.79 9.76
N GLY A 9 -62.00 82.80 9.00
CA GLY A 9 -61.32 82.27 7.80
C GLY A 9 -61.11 80.76 7.73
N PRO A 10 -61.35 80.05 6.60
CA PRO A 10 -61.58 78.60 6.61
C PRO A 10 -60.57 77.74 5.82
N ASN A 11 -60.73 76.41 5.98
CA ASN A 11 -60.30 75.32 5.09
C ASN A 11 -58.78 75.08 4.89
N GLY A 12 -58.35 73.83 5.06
CA GLY A 12 -57.08 73.38 4.48
C GLY A 12 -56.49 72.10 5.08
N ASN A 13 -56.74 70.97 4.42
CA ASN A 13 -55.93 69.75 4.45
C ASN A 13 -55.64 69.09 5.81
N SER A 14 -56.48 68.10 6.14
CA SER A 14 -55.97 66.84 6.68
C SER A 14 -54.97 66.22 5.70
N GLN A 15 -53.68 66.57 5.81
CA GLN A 15 -52.63 65.81 5.14
C GLN A 15 -52.55 64.43 5.79
N SER A 16 -53.07 63.42 5.10
CA SER A 16 -52.75 62.04 5.40
C SER A 16 -51.24 61.88 5.33
N ILE A 17 -50.62 61.55 6.46
CA ILE A 17 -49.24 61.08 6.50
C ILE A 17 -49.24 59.74 5.77
N ASP A 18 -48.95 59.78 4.47
CA ASP A 18 -48.85 58.60 3.63
C ASP A 18 -47.58 57.83 4.01
N ALA A 19 -47.72 57.03 5.06
CA ALA A 19 -46.73 56.09 5.53
C ALA A 19 -46.60 54.96 4.51
N SER A 20 -45.96 55.27 3.38
CA SER A 20 -45.60 54.35 2.32
C SER A 20 -44.62 53.30 2.84
N ALA A 21 -45.17 52.30 3.52
CA ALA A 21 -44.45 51.14 4.01
C ALA A 21 -43.75 50.46 2.84
N ARG A 22 -42.43 50.69 2.72
CA ARG A 22 -41.61 50.15 1.64
C ARG A 22 -41.65 48.62 1.68
N ARG A 23 -42.54 48.03 0.90
CA ARG A 23 -42.73 46.58 0.82
C ARG A 23 -41.42 45.93 0.38
N VAL A 24 -40.99 44.91 1.14
CA VAL A 24 -39.80 44.13 0.83
C VAL A 24 -40.00 43.42 -0.51
N ARG A 25 -39.05 43.57 -1.42
CA ARG A 25 -39.12 42.98 -2.76
C ARG A 25 -38.62 41.54 -2.74
N TRP A 26 -39.49 40.61 -2.31
CA TRP A 26 -39.17 39.19 -2.14
C TRP A 26 -38.98 38.41 -3.45
N LEU A 27 -39.57 38.86 -4.57
CA LEU A 27 -39.56 38.12 -5.83
C LEU A 27 -38.14 37.70 -6.32
N PRO A 28 -37.10 38.55 -6.30
CA PRO A 28 -35.76 38.13 -6.71
C PRO A 28 -35.13 37.13 -5.74
N ALA A 29 -35.40 37.22 -4.43
CA ALA A 29 -34.93 36.22 -3.46
C ALA A 29 -35.60 34.85 -3.71
N ALA A 30 -36.90 34.83 -3.99
CA ALA A 30 -37.61 33.61 -4.38
C ALA A 30 -37.04 33.01 -5.68
N MET A 31 -36.75 33.84 -6.68
CA MET A 31 -36.09 33.38 -7.92
C MET A 31 -34.68 32.80 -7.65
N ILE A 32 -33.86 33.47 -6.83
CA ILE A 32 -32.53 32.96 -6.44
C ILE A 32 -32.67 31.58 -5.79
N LEU A 33 -33.60 31.40 -4.85
CA LEU A 33 -33.83 30.12 -4.18
C LEU A 33 -34.32 29.02 -5.13
N VAL A 34 -35.23 29.33 -6.06
CA VAL A 34 -35.71 28.35 -7.07
C VAL A 34 -34.59 27.93 -8.02
N ILE A 35 -33.82 28.88 -8.56
CA ILE A 35 -32.67 28.59 -9.42
C ILE A 35 -31.62 27.76 -8.66
N SER A 36 -31.38 28.09 -7.39
CA SER A 36 -30.44 27.36 -6.54
C SER A 36 -30.92 25.93 -6.25
N GLY A 37 -32.22 25.73 -6.00
CA GLY A 37 -32.81 24.40 -5.81
C GLY A 37 -32.67 23.52 -7.05
N LEU A 38 -32.91 24.08 -8.25
CA LEU A 38 -32.67 23.39 -9.52
C LEU A 38 -31.19 23.09 -9.76
N ALA A 39 -30.29 24.01 -9.42
CA ALA A 39 -28.84 23.81 -9.53
C ALA A 39 -28.34 22.71 -8.57
N LEU A 40 -28.81 22.70 -7.31
CA LEU A 40 -28.50 21.64 -6.35
C LEU A 40 -29.01 20.27 -6.82
N ALA A 41 -30.25 20.20 -7.33
CA ALA A 41 -30.80 18.96 -7.90
C ALA A 41 -29.98 18.49 -9.12
N GLY A 42 -29.55 19.42 -9.99
CA GLY A 42 -28.66 19.13 -11.11
C GLY A 42 -27.30 18.61 -10.67
N VAL A 43 -26.68 19.23 -9.65
CA VAL A 43 -25.41 18.75 -9.05
C VAL A 43 -25.56 17.33 -8.49
N VAL A 44 -26.61 17.07 -7.71
CA VAL A 44 -26.87 15.71 -7.17
C VAL A 44 -27.06 14.71 -8.31
N PHE A 45 -27.80 15.07 -9.37
CA PHE A 45 -28.03 14.19 -10.51
C PHE A 45 -26.74 13.88 -11.30
N VAL A 46 -25.92 14.90 -11.59
CA VAL A 46 -24.67 14.77 -12.36
C VAL A 46 -23.60 14.02 -11.56
N PHE A 47 -23.41 14.37 -10.28
CA PHE A 47 -22.33 13.83 -9.44
C PHE A 47 -22.76 12.64 -8.57
N ARG A 48 -23.94 12.04 -8.79
CA ARG A 48 -24.41 10.84 -8.06
C ARG A 48 -23.42 9.67 -8.04
N SER A 49 -22.60 9.55 -9.09
CA SER A 49 -21.57 8.51 -9.23
C SER A 49 -20.20 8.91 -8.65
N ASN A 50 -20.01 10.19 -8.32
CA ASN A 50 -18.72 10.81 -7.97
C ASN A 50 -18.85 11.67 -6.69
N PRO A 51 -19.00 11.06 -5.51
CA PRO A 51 -19.25 11.77 -4.25
C PRO A 51 -18.16 12.80 -3.91
N GLY A 52 -16.89 12.52 -4.27
CA GLY A 52 -15.77 13.45 -4.04
C GLY A 52 -15.87 14.79 -4.79
N PHE A 53 -16.61 14.86 -5.91
CA PHE A 53 -16.90 16.13 -6.61
C PHE A 53 -18.27 16.70 -6.25
N MET A 54 -19.19 15.87 -5.77
CA MET A 54 -20.52 16.29 -5.32
C MET A 54 -20.42 17.30 -4.17
N ASN A 55 -19.60 17.05 -3.14
CA ASN A 55 -19.48 17.95 -1.98
C ASN A 55 -18.96 19.35 -2.37
N PRO A 56 -17.84 19.51 -3.13
CA PRO A 56 -17.41 20.81 -3.65
C PRO A 56 -18.47 21.52 -4.50
N ALA A 57 -19.15 20.80 -5.40
CA ALA A 57 -20.16 21.38 -6.27
C ALA A 57 -21.39 21.88 -5.50
N LEU A 58 -21.87 21.12 -4.50
CA LEU A 58 -22.94 21.55 -3.59
C LEU A 58 -22.52 22.78 -2.77
N GLY A 59 -21.28 22.78 -2.26
CA GLY A 59 -20.71 23.92 -1.54
C GLY A 59 -20.58 25.18 -2.41
N ALA A 60 -20.15 25.04 -3.67
CA ALA A 60 -20.06 26.14 -4.62
C ALA A 60 -21.44 26.73 -4.96
N VAL A 61 -22.45 25.89 -5.23
CA VAL A 61 -23.84 26.36 -5.42
C VAL A 61 -24.33 27.09 -4.18
N GLY A 62 -24.20 26.49 -2.99
CA GLY A 62 -24.61 27.12 -1.72
C GLY A 62 -23.93 28.46 -1.45
N GLY A 63 -22.62 28.57 -1.73
CA GLY A 63 -21.86 29.82 -1.60
C GLY A 63 -22.32 30.90 -2.58
N LEU A 64 -22.58 30.54 -3.84
CA LEU A 64 -23.13 31.45 -4.86
C LEU A 64 -24.55 31.90 -4.51
N THR A 65 -25.41 31.00 -4.00
CA THR A 65 -26.74 31.32 -3.48
C THR A 65 -26.65 32.33 -2.34
N PHE A 66 -25.77 32.09 -1.37
CA PHE A 66 -25.56 32.99 -0.23
C PHE A 66 -25.09 34.37 -0.69
N LEU A 67 -24.10 34.44 -1.59
CA LEU A 67 -23.62 35.71 -2.16
C LEU A 67 -24.73 36.45 -2.92
N ALA A 68 -25.52 35.75 -3.74
CA ALA A 68 -26.65 36.33 -4.47
C ALA A 68 -27.73 36.89 -3.52
N LEU A 69 -28.01 36.20 -2.41
CA LEU A 69 -28.92 36.68 -1.36
C LEU A 69 -28.36 37.90 -0.61
N LEU A 70 -27.05 37.98 -0.35
CA LEU A 70 -26.43 39.18 0.21
C LEU A 70 -26.51 40.38 -0.76
N ILE A 71 -26.25 40.16 -2.05
CA ILE A 71 -26.39 41.19 -3.10
C ILE A 71 -27.84 41.66 -3.21
N TRP A 72 -28.82 40.76 -3.16
CA TRP A 72 -30.24 41.12 -3.09
C TRP A 72 -30.56 41.92 -1.82
N MET A 73 -30.08 41.47 -0.65
CA MET A 73 -30.29 42.15 0.63
C MET A 73 -29.77 43.58 0.60
N TRP A 74 -28.57 43.79 0.05
CA TRP A 74 -27.89 45.08 -0.07
C TRP A 74 -28.56 46.01 -1.10
N SER A 75 -28.80 45.53 -2.32
CA SER A 75 -29.18 46.38 -3.45
C SER A 75 -30.70 46.45 -3.68
N PHE A 76 -31.39 45.31 -3.59
CA PHE A 76 -32.73 45.14 -4.19
C PHE A 76 -33.86 44.90 -3.18
N SER A 77 -33.57 44.57 -1.92
CA SER A 77 -34.55 44.23 -0.87
C SER A 77 -35.63 45.28 -0.61
N GLY A 78 -35.33 46.57 -0.83
CA GLY A 78 -36.22 47.69 -0.52
C GLY A 78 -36.13 48.22 0.92
N LEU A 79 -35.41 47.52 1.81
CA LEU A 79 -35.27 47.83 3.24
C LEU A 79 -34.56 49.16 3.53
N PRO A 80 -34.64 49.71 4.76
CA PRO A 80 -33.85 50.86 5.21
C PRO A 80 -32.34 50.59 5.17
N ARG A 81 -31.52 51.61 4.93
CA ARG A 81 -30.04 51.47 4.81
C ARG A 81 -29.43 50.75 6.02
N GLY A 82 -29.74 51.20 7.25
CA GLY A 82 -29.22 50.57 8.47
C GLY A 82 -29.53 49.08 8.56
N THR A 83 -30.77 48.68 8.26
CA THR A 83 -31.17 47.26 8.23
C THR A 83 -30.35 46.46 7.21
N ARG A 84 -30.12 47.00 6.00
CA ARG A 84 -29.29 46.31 4.99
C ARG A 84 -27.83 46.19 5.44
N THR A 85 -27.27 47.24 6.03
CA THR A 85 -25.89 47.25 6.52
C THR A 85 -25.70 46.21 7.62
N TRP A 86 -26.62 46.07 8.57
CA TRP A 86 -26.54 45.04 9.61
C TRP A 86 -26.84 43.63 9.06
N SER A 87 -27.86 43.46 8.20
CA SER A 87 -28.22 42.15 7.62
C SER A 87 -27.16 41.56 6.68
N VAL A 88 -26.28 42.38 6.11
CA VAL A 88 -25.10 41.90 5.34
C VAL A 88 -23.84 41.89 6.20
N GLY A 89 -23.64 42.91 7.03
CA GLY A 89 -22.46 43.07 7.87
C GLY A 89 -22.32 42.01 8.96
N ILE A 90 -23.42 41.57 9.59
CA ILE A 90 -23.36 40.53 10.63
C ILE A 90 -22.94 39.17 10.05
N PRO A 91 -23.55 38.63 8.96
CA PRO A 91 -23.08 37.38 8.37
C PRO A 91 -21.65 37.46 7.83
N VAL A 92 -21.28 38.54 7.15
CA VAL A 92 -19.91 38.73 6.63
C VAL A 92 -18.90 38.84 7.77
N GLY A 93 -19.23 39.60 8.82
CA GLY A 93 -18.40 39.72 10.03
C GLY A 93 -18.27 38.41 10.79
N ALA A 94 -19.33 37.62 10.90
CA ALA A 94 -19.29 36.30 11.52
C ALA A 94 -18.42 35.30 10.73
N ILE A 95 -18.51 35.31 9.40
CA ILE A 95 -17.64 34.49 8.53
C ILE A 95 -16.17 34.93 8.65
N ALA A 96 -15.90 36.23 8.62
CA ALA A 96 -14.56 36.76 8.80
C ALA A 96 -13.99 36.39 10.19
N LEU A 97 -14.78 36.55 11.26
CA LEU A 97 -14.42 36.18 12.62
C LEU A 97 -14.17 34.66 12.75
N PHE A 98 -14.99 33.85 12.10
CA PHE A 98 -14.78 32.40 12.03
C PHE A 98 -13.41 32.05 11.42
N PHE A 99 -13.05 32.63 10.27
CA PHE A 99 -11.75 32.39 9.64
C PHE A 99 -10.57 33.09 10.33
N VAL A 100 -10.82 34.01 11.26
CA VAL A 100 -9.79 34.53 12.19
C VAL A 100 -9.43 33.45 13.21
N PHE A 101 -10.43 32.81 13.84
CA PHE A 101 -10.20 31.77 14.86
C PHE A 101 -9.87 30.39 14.29
N PHE A 102 -10.42 30.01 13.13
CA PHE A 102 -10.26 28.70 12.51
C PHE A 102 -9.51 28.79 11.19
N GLY A 103 -8.69 27.77 10.92
CA GLY A 103 -8.04 27.53 9.63
C GLY A 103 -8.50 26.20 9.05
N VAL A 104 -8.47 26.09 7.73
CA VAL A 104 -8.54 24.78 7.05
C VAL A 104 -7.14 24.17 7.15
N GLN A 105 -6.98 23.11 7.93
CA GLN A 105 -5.69 22.41 8.06
C GLN A 105 -5.51 21.36 6.97
N GLY A 106 -6.61 20.81 6.47
CA GLY A 106 -6.59 19.81 5.41
C GLY A 106 -7.98 19.59 4.85
N VAL A 107 -8.10 18.57 4.01
CA VAL A 107 -9.38 18.11 3.47
C VAL A 107 -9.45 16.59 3.60
N SER A 108 -10.61 16.04 3.94
CA SER A 108 -10.85 14.59 3.85
C SER A 108 -10.92 14.13 2.39
N GLY A 109 -10.82 12.82 2.12
CA GLY A 109 -10.85 12.31 0.74
C GLY A 109 -12.21 12.47 0.04
N ASP A 110 -13.27 12.75 0.82
CA ASP A 110 -14.60 13.16 0.34
C ASP A 110 -14.69 14.67 0.04
N MET A 111 -13.55 15.36 0.02
CA MET A 111 -13.40 16.80 -0.23
C MET A 111 -14.12 17.70 0.80
N ILE A 112 -14.27 17.23 2.04
CA ILE A 112 -14.84 18.02 3.14
C ILE A 112 -13.70 18.72 3.90
N PRO A 113 -13.70 20.06 4.04
CA PRO A 113 -12.64 20.78 4.75
C PRO A 113 -12.54 20.39 6.23
N GLU A 114 -11.32 20.11 6.69
CA GLU A 114 -11.01 19.83 8.09
C GLU A 114 -10.58 21.12 8.78
N LEU A 115 -11.42 21.56 9.71
CA LEU A 115 -11.29 22.83 10.41
C LEU A 115 -10.60 22.61 11.77
N ARG A 116 -9.48 23.31 11.99
CA ARG A 116 -8.85 23.41 13.31
C ARG A 116 -8.78 24.87 13.78
N PRO A 117 -8.77 25.13 15.10
CA PRO A 117 -8.36 26.43 15.61
C PRO A 117 -6.97 26.81 15.06
N ARG A 118 -6.75 28.08 14.73
CA ARG A 118 -5.44 28.55 14.26
C ARG A 118 -4.40 28.42 15.37
N ARG A 119 -3.13 28.24 15.01
CA ARG A 119 -2.00 28.06 15.95
C ARG A 119 -1.94 29.11 17.08
N TRP A 120 -2.28 30.38 16.80
CA TRP A 120 -2.33 31.43 17.84
C TRP A 120 -3.48 31.25 18.84
N VAL A 121 -4.59 30.64 18.42
CA VAL A 121 -5.71 30.22 19.28
C VAL A 121 -5.32 28.99 20.09
N CYS A 122 -4.64 28.01 19.47
CA CYS A 122 -4.11 26.86 20.20
C CYS A 122 -3.13 27.27 21.29
N TRP A 123 -2.19 28.18 20.97
CA TRP A 123 -1.27 28.77 21.94
C TRP A 123 -2.00 29.51 23.08
N ALA A 124 -2.96 30.38 22.73
CA ALA A 124 -3.76 31.11 23.72
C ALA A 124 -4.62 30.20 24.62
N LEU A 125 -5.01 29.01 24.14
CA LEU A 125 -5.75 28.00 24.88
C LEU A 125 -4.85 26.89 25.49
N SER A 126 -3.53 26.96 25.30
CA SER A 126 -2.58 25.89 25.66
C SER A 126 -2.97 24.49 25.13
N LEU A 127 -3.55 24.45 23.93
CA LEU A 127 -3.92 23.23 23.20
C LEU A 127 -2.79 22.66 22.33
N ASP A 128 -1.68 23.38 22.19
CA ASP A 128 -0.47 22.81 21.62
C ASP A 128 -0.01 21.68 22.55
N GLY A 129 0.11 20.46 22.00
CA GLY A 129 0.56 19.29 22.74
C GLY A 129 1.96 19.49 23.33
N PRO A 130 2.39 18.64 24.28
CA PRO A 130 3.72 18.74 24.88
C PRO A 130 4.80 18.79 23.78
N PRO A 131 5.87 19.60 23.94
CA PRO A 131 6.93 19.71 22.95
C PRO A 131 7.42 18.31 22.55
N ARG A 132 7.45 18.01 21.25
CA ARG A 132 7.93 16.70 20.77
C ARG A 132 9.35 16.50 21.30
N ALA A 133 9.56 15.39 22.00
CA ALA A 133 10.88 15.02 22.47
C ALA A 133 11.83 14.87 21.27
N ALA A 134 13.02 15.47 21.36
CA ALA A 134 14.03 15.36 20.31
C ALA A 134 14.32 13.89 19.99
N LEU A 135 14.30 13.53 18.71
CA LEU A 135 14.57 12.17 18.28
C LEU A 135 16.06 11.84 18.47
N PRO A 136 16.39 10.61 18.90
CA PRO A 136 17.78 10.20 19.12
C PRO A 136 18.55 10.05 17.81
N LYS A 137 19.84 10.37 17.84
CA LYS A 137 20.82 9.93 16.85
C LYS A 137 21.68 8.84 17.49
N ALA A 138 21.94 7.74 16.79
CA ALA A 138 22.70 6.62 17.33
C ALA A 138 24.10 6.56 16.71
N GLU A 139 25.14 6.66 17.54
CA GLU A 139 26.55 6.50 17.13
C GLU A 139 27.00 5.04 17.04
N ARG A 140 26.16 4.11 17.53
CA ARG A 140 26.43 2.67 17.59
C ARG A 140 25.15 1.90 17.23
N PRO A 141 25.24 0.67 16.71
CA PRO A 141 24.06 -0.13 16.41
C PRO A 141 23.18 -0.32 17.65
N VAL A 142 21.93 0.14 17.58
CA VAL A 142 20.89 0.02 18.61
C VAL A 142 19.68 -0.80 18.14
N ALA A 143 19.62 -1.12 16.85
CA ALA A 143 18.67 -2.03 16.24
C ALA A 143 19.40 -3.12 15.45
N ASP A 144 18.78 -4.28 15.29
CA ASP A 144 19.30 -5.37 14.47
C ASP A 144 18.29 -5.73 13.37
N LEU A 145 18.32 -4.94 12.30
CA LEU A 145 17.55 -5.15 11.08
C LEU A 145 18.22 -6.17 10.12
N SER A 146 19.30 -6.84 10.55
CA SER A 146 20.05 -7.79 9.71
C SER A 146 19.55 -9.23 9.84
N LYS A 147 18.95 -9.57 10.98
CA LYS A 147 18.25 -10.84 11.20
C LYS A 147 16.83 -10.74 10.69
N THR A 148 16.34 -11.79 10.07
CA THR A 148 14.94 -11.92 9.65
C THR A 148 14.18 -12.91 10.53
N THR A 149 12.86 -12.71 10.61
CA THR A 149 11.92 -13.57 11.35
C THR A 149 10.70 -13.90 10.47
N PRO A 150 9.98 -15.02 10.71
CA PRO A 150 8.76 -15.35 9.94
C PRO A 150 7.63 -14.32 10.06
N ASP A 151 7.70 -13.47 11.09
CA ASP A 151 6.73 -12.42 11.41
C ASP A 151 7.07 -11.07 10.75
N ASP A 152 8.19 -10.97 10.02
CA ASP A 152 8.66 -9.72 9.41
C ASP A 152 7.68 -9.16 8.36
N TYR A 153 7.58 -7.83 8.33
CA TYR A 153 6.79 -7.03 7.41
C TYR A 153 7.68 -5.95 6.80
N PRO A 154 8.68 -6.34 5.98
CA PRO A 154 9.85 -5.51 5.69
C PRO A 154 9.60 -4.34 4.73
N GLN A 155 8.40 -4.22 4.15
CA GLN A 155 8.11 -3.24 3.10
C GLN A 155 6.62 -2.91 3.02
N PHE A 156 6.26 -1.99 2.11
CA PHE A 156 4.88 -1.68 1.74
C PHE A 156 4.06 -2.95 1.45
N LEU A 157 2.94 -3.12 2.15
CA LEU A 157 2.09 -4.33 2.09
C LEU A 157 2.84 -5.64 2.40
N GLY A 158 3.80 -5.60 3.32
CA GLY A 158 4.43 -6.79 3.87
C GLY A 158 5.38 -7.51 2.91
N PRO A 159 5.79 -8.75 3.23
CA PRO A 159 6.88 -9.43 2.54
C PRO A 159 6.62 -9.61 1.03
N GLU A 160 5.36 -9.83 0.62
CA GLU A 160 4.99 -10.06 -0.78
C GLU A 160 4.48 -8.80 -1.52
N ARG A 161 4.44 -7.63 -0.87
CA ARG A 161 3.80 -6.39 -1.36
C ARG A 161 2.32 -6.61 -1.73
N ARG A 162 1.63 -7.35 -0.87
CA ARG A 162 0.27 -7.85 -1.04
C ARG A 162 -0.51 -7.68 0.26
N PRO A 163 -1.77 -7.22 0.24
CA PRO A 163 -2.55 -7.04 1.46
C PRO A 163 -2.97 -8.37 2.11
N GLU A 164 -2.78 -9.51 1.45
CA GLU A 164 -3.10 -10.84 1.97
C GLU A 164 -2.00 -11.43 2.87
N ILE A 165 -2.38 -11.91 4.05
CA ILE A 165 -1.51 -12.46 5.09
C ILE A 165 -2.08 -13.81 5.51
N HIS A 166 -1.44 -14.89 5.04
CA HIS A 166 -1.90 -16.27 5.24
C HIS A 166 -1.22 -17.01 6.41
N THR A 167 -0.20 -16.39 7.02
CA THR A 167 0.60 -16.98 8.12
C THR A 167 -0.06 -16.87 9.50
N LEU A 168 -1.13 -16.08 9.62
CA LEU A 168 -1.78 -15.72 10.88
C LEU A 168 -3.28 -16.00 10.81
N ARG A 169 -3.86 -16.38 11.96
CA ARG A 169 -5.30 -16.55 12.15
C ARG A 169 -5.76 -15.78 13.37
N LEU A 170 -6.92 -15.15 13.27
CA LEU A 170 -7.53 -14.40 14.36
C LEU A 170 -8.61 -15.24 15.07
N VAL A 171 -8.65 -15.16 16.40
CA VAL A 171 -9.70 -15.78 17.22
C VAL A 171 -10.99 -14.96 17.05
N ARG A 172 -11.83 -15.36 16.09
CA ARG A 172 -13.08 -14.69 15.69
C ARG A 172 -13.93 -14.22 16.89
N ASP A 173 -14.12 -15.08 17.89
CA ASP A 173 -14.93 -14.78 19.08
C ASP A 173 -14.39 -13.63 19.95
N ARG A 174 -13.11 -13.29 19.82
CA ARG A 174 -12.45 -12.21 20.58
C ARG A 174 -12.41 -10.88 19.83
N LEU A 175 -12.88 -10.81 18.59
CA LEU A 175 -12.82 -9.60 17.76
C LEU A 175 -13.91 -8.57 18.10
N SER A 176 -14.94 -8.97 18.86
CA SER A 176 -15.94 -8.05 19.41
C SER A 176 -15.41 -7.17 20.53
N GLU A 177 -14.27 -7.53 21.14
CA GLU A 177 -13.58 -6.75 22.17
C GLU A 177 -12.40 -5.98 21.53
N PRO A 178 -12.07 -4.77 22.02
CA PRO A 178 -10.89 -4.05 21.55
C PRO A 178 -9.61 -4.84 21.89
N PRO A 179 -8.68 -5.04 20.93
CA PRO A 179 -7.37 -5.62 21.20
C PRO A 179 -6.57 -4.84 22.26
N ARG A 180 -5.62 -5.51 22.91
CA ARG A 180 -4.81 -4.87 23.96
C ARG A 180 -3.88 -3.81 23.36
N GLU A 181 -4.07 -2.54 23.71
CA GLU A 181 -3.07 -1.51 23.40
C GLU A 181 -1.74 -1.83 24.12
N VAL A 182 -0.65 -1.85 23.36
CA VAL A 182 0.71 -2.09 23.84
C VAL A 182 1.37 -0.75 24.16
N TRP A 183 1.23 0.22 23.26
CA TRP A 183 1.64 1.61 23.43
C TRP A 183 0.93 2.52 22.43
N ARG A 184 0.93 3.82 22.74
CA ARG A 184 0.48 4.93 21.90
C ARG A 184 1.42 6.11 22.09
N ARG A 185 1.72 6.86 21.02
CA ARG A 185 2.58 8.04 21.09
C ARG A 185 2.33 9.06 19.97
N PRO A 186 2.64 10.35 20.20
CA PRO A 186 2.76 11.33 19.13
C PRO A 186 3.90 10.98 18.15
N VAL A 187 3.67 11.25 16.87
CA VAL A 187 4.65 11.16 15.76
C VAL A 187 4.54 12.39 14.84
N GLY A 188 5.52 12.60 13.97
CA GLY A 188 5.50 13.60 12.91
C GLY A 188 4.55 13.27 11.76
N ALA A 189 4.18 14.29 10.97
CA ALA A 189 3.17 14.15 9.91
C ALA A 189 3.71 13.34 8.73
N ALA A 190 3.01 12.29 8.32
CA ALA A 190 3.31 11.49 7.14
C ALA A 190 2.19 10.48 6.85
N TRP A 191 2.15 10.01 5.60
CA TRP A 191 1.25 8.93 5.15
C TRP A 191 1.98 7.59 4.97
N SER A 192 3.30 7.60 5.20
CA SER A 192 4.17 6.43 5.35
C SER A 192 3.56 5.39 6.31
N SER A 193 3.64 4.10 5.96
CA SER A 193 3.37 2.99 6.90
C SER A 193 4.64 2.63 7.68
N PHE A 194 4.58 1.57 8.49
CA PHE A 194 5.76 0.95 9.10
C PHE A 194 6.27 -0.21 8.24
N ALA A 195 7.58 -0.30 8.09
CA ALA A 195 8.27 -1.55 7.78
C ALA A 195 8.81 -2.13 9.10
N VAL A 196 8.61 -3.43 9.37
CA VAL A 196 9.01 -4.06 10.63
C VAL A 196 9.86 -5.30 10.36
N VAL A 197 11.04 -5.39 10.98
CA VAL A 197 11.92 -6.57 10.92
C VAL A 197 12.48 -6.82 12.32
N ASN A 198 12.45 -8.07 12.77
CA ASN A 198 13.08 -8.52 14.02
C ASN A 198 12.74 -7.64 15.26
N GLY A 199 11.48 -7.20 15.38
CA GLY A 199 11.01 -6.37 16.50
C GLY A 199 11.41 -4.88 16.43
N PHE A 200 11.86 -4.39 15.28
CA PHE A 200 12.17 -2.97 15.04
C PHE A 200 11.31 -2.42 13.90
N ALA A 201 10.59 -1.32 14.16
CA ALA A 201 9.65 -0.71 13.23
C ALA A 201 10.17 0.63 12.70
N VAL A 202 10.26 0.78 11.39
CA VAL A 202 10.81 1.96 10.70
C VAL A 202 9.73 2.66 9.89
N THR A 203 9.64 3.99 9.98
CA THR A 203 8.69 4.82 9.22
C THR A 203 9.30 6.19 8.90
N GLN A 204 8.61 7.00 8.08
CA GLN A 204 9.01 8.37 7.75
C GLN A 204 8.05 9.39 8.38
N GLU A 205 8.54 10.59 8.73
CA GLU A 205 7.82 11.63 9.47
C GLU A 205 8.29 13.03 9.05
N GLN A 206 7.41 14.03 8.99
CA GLN A 206 7.78 15.44 8.87
C GLN A 206 7.99 16.05 10.25
N HIS A 207 9.17 16.62 10.48
CA HIS A 207 9.51 17.42 11.66
C HIS A 207 10.03 18.77 11.17
N ASP A 208 9.22 19.82 11.36
CA ASP A 208 9.50 21.17 10.86
C ASP A 208 9.93 21.14 9.38
N GLU A 209 11.10 21.70 9.04
CA GLU A 209 11.64 21.76 7.67
C GLU A 209 12.37 20.48 7.20
N GLN A 210 12.18 19.34 7.89
CA GLN A 210 12.92 18.09 7.61
C GLN A 210 12.00 16.86 7.44
N GLU A 211 12.27 16.07 6.40
CA GLU A 211 11.78 14.70 6.27
C GLU A 211 12.69 13.77 7.08
N VAL A 212 12.13 13.06 8.06
CA VAL A 212 12.87 12.26 9.04
C VAL A 212 12.48 10.79 8.93
N VAL A 213 13.47 9.91 8.80
CA VAL A 213 13.31 8.45 8.95
C VAL A 213 13.52 8.11 10.43
N VAL A 214 12.60 7.37 11.04
CA VAL A 214 12.66 7.02 12.47
C VAL A 214 12.51 5.52 12.66
N CYS A 215 13.38 4.94 13.49
CA CYS A 215 13.29 3.55 13.94
C CYS A 215 12.82 3.47 15.39
N TYR A 216 11.90 2.54 15.65
CA TYR A 216 11.23 2.31 16.92
C TYR A 216 11.43 0.87 17.39
N GLU A 217 11.59 0.70 18.71
CA GLU A 217 11.44 -0.61 19.35
C GLU A 217 9.96 -1.01 19.35
N LEU A 218 9.62 -2.14 18.71
CA LEU A 218 8.24 -2.53 18.43
C LEU A 218 7.36 -2.65 19.69
N LEU A 219 7.90 -3.18 20.79
CA LEU A 219 7.12 -3.49 21.98
C LEU A 219 6.93 -2.30 22.93
N THR A 220 7.65 -1.19 22.72
CA THR A 220 7.65 -0.03 23.64
C THR A 220 7.30 1.30 22.95
N GLY A 221 7.38 1.38 21.62
CA GLY A 221 7.23 2.63 20.87
C GLY A 221 8.35 3.64 21.12
N LYS A 222 9.44 3.21 21.79
CA LYS A 222 10.61 4.04 22.06
C LYS A 222 11.38 4.27 20.76
N PRO A 223 11.74 5.52 20.42
CA PRO A 223 12.57 5.78 19.26
C PRO A 223 14.02 5.37 19.60
N LEU A 224 14.70 4.73 18.64
CA LEU A 224 16.06 4.20 18.80
C LEU A 224 17.08 5.05 18.04
N TRP A 225 16.77 5.36 16.78
CA TRP A 225 17.55 6.27 15.95
C TRP A 225 16.65 7.07 15.00
N SER A 226 17.18 8.17 14.48
CA SER A 226 16.56 8.99 13.45
C SER A 226 17.59 9.54 12.46
N HIS A 227 17.20 9.63 11.20
CA HIS A 227 17.95 10.28 10.12
C HIS A 227 17.09 11.39 9.52
N ALA A 228 17.64 12.58 9.35
CA ALA A 228 16.90 13.74 8.83
C ALA A 228 17.51 14.22 7.51
N ASN A 229 16.65 14.54 6.55
CA ASN A 229 16.98 15.23 5.32
C ASN A 229 16.24 16.57 5.30
N ASP A 230 16.91 17.63 4.85
CA ASP A 230 16.26 18.93 4.67
C ASP A 230 15.22 18.83 3.55
N GLY A 231 13.99 19.26 3.83
CA GLY A 231 12.86 19.13 2.94
C GLY A 231 11.53 19.22 3.69
N HIS A 232 10.62 20.03 3.18
CA HIS A 232 9.25 20.13 3.67
C HIS A 232 8.26 19.95 2.53
N PHE A 233 7.52 18.85 2.55
CA PHE A 233 6.40 18.65 1.64
C PHE A 233 5.09 18.99 2.34
N SER A 234 4.30 19.91 1.77
CA SER A 234 2.95 20.23 2.24
C SER A 234 2.00 20.46 1.08
N ALA A 235 0.76 20.02 1.25
CA ALA A 235 -0.28 20.08 0.23
C ALA A 235 -1.66 20.23 0.88
N THR A 236 -2.45 21.22 0.44
CA THR A 236 -3.71 21.60 1.11
C THR A 236 -4.73 20.47 1.25
N ILE A 237 -4.82 19.57 0.28
CA ILE A 237 -5.74 18.41 0.32
C ILE A 237 -5.07 17.27 1.08
N SER A 238 -3.91 16.82 0.62
CA SER A 238 -3.32 15.57 1.10
C SER A 238 -2.52 15.70 2.40
N GLY A 239 -2.19 16.90 2.87
CA GLY A 239 -1.45 17.14 4.10
C GLY A 239 0.08 17.03 3.97
N GLU A 240 0.74 17.13 5.12
CA GLU A 240 2.21 17.26 5.23
C GLU A 240 2.94 15.92 5.21
N GLY A 241 4.19 15.97 4.76
CA GLY A 241 5.20 14.95 4.97
C GLY A 241 5.28 13.81 3.95
N PRO A 242 6.21 12.86 4.18
CA PRO A 242 6.49 11.75 3.27
C PRO A 242 5.33 10.75 3.15
N ARG A 243 5.21 10.10 1.99
CA ARG A 243 4.13 9.16 1.65
C ARG A 243 4.59 7.72 1.47
N ALA A 244 5.79 7.51 0.95
CA ALA A 244 6.33 6.17 0.75
C ALA A 244 6.52 5.43 2.09
N THR A 245 6.33 4.11 2.06
CA THR A 245 6.72 3.23 3.17
C THR A 245 8.18 2.80 2.96
N PRO A 246 9.03 2.80 4.00
CA PRO A 246 10.37 2.25 3.91
C PRO A 246 10.40 0.81 3.42
N THR A 247 11.55 0.37 2.94
CA THR A 247 11.84 -1.04 2.69
C THR A 247 13.14 -1.44 3.38
N ILE A 248 13.09 -2.53 4.12
CA ILE A 248 14.21 -3.08 4.88
C ILE A 248 14.75 -4.29 4.10
N ASP A 249 16.01 -4.24 3.69
CA ASP A 249 16.70 -5.38 3.07
C ASP A 249 18.10 -5.52 3.68
N SER A 250 18.40 -6.74 4.14
CA SER A 250 19.76 -7.15 4.52
C SER A 250 20.47 -6.19 5.49
N GLY A 251 19.76 -5.73 6.54
CA GLY A 251 20.30 -4.79 7.52
C GLY A 251 20.30 -3.30 7.12
N ARG A 252 19.74 -2.96 5.96
CA ARG A 252 19.68 -1.59 5.44
C ARG A 252 18.24 -1.11 5.30
N VAL A 253 18.04 0.19 5.43
CA VAL A 253 16.75 0.85 5.23
C VAL A 253 16.80 1.71 3.98
N TYR A 254 15.86 1.46 3.07
CA TYR A 254 15.64 2.25 1.85
C TYR A 254 14.38 3.09 2.01
N THR A 255 14.49 4.40 1.79
CA THR A 255 13.37 5.35 1.98
C THR A 255 13.25 6.32 0.82
N GLN A 256 12.02 6.70 0.47
CA GLN A 256 11.73 7.70 -0.55
C GLN A 256 11.02 8.90 0.09
N GLY A 257 11.69 10.07 0.10
CA GLY A 257 11.10 11.34 0.52
C GLY A 257 10.09 11.85 -0.51
N ALA A 258 9.09 12.62 -0.06
CA ALA A 258 8.11 13.24 -0.96
C ALA A 258 8.72 14.30 -1.88
N MET A 259 9.93 14.78 -1.55
CA MET A 259 10.72 15.71 -2.38
C MET A 259 11.68 15.02 -3.36
N GLY A 260 11.68 13.68 -3.45
CA GLY A 260 12.56 12.94 -4.37
C GLY A 260 13.79 12.30 -3.71
N THR A 261 14.05 12.54 -2.43
CA THR A 261 15.22 11.99 -1.73
C THR A 261 15.12 10.48 -1.53
N LEU A 262 15.90 9.70 -2.29
CA LEU A 262 16.08 8.26 -2.11
C LEU A 262 17.33 8.01 -1.25
N ASN A 263 17.16 7.46 -0.05
CA ASN A 263 18.27 7.11 0.83
C ASN A 263 18.47 5.59 0.90
N CYS A 264 19.71 5.20 1.18
CA CYS A 264 20.06 3.96 1.85
C CYS A 264 20.75 4.27 3.18
N LEU A 265 20.19 3.77 4.27
CA LEU A 265 20.67 3.97 5.64
C LEU A 265 21.14 2.64 6.25
N ASP A 266 22.13 2.70 7.13
CA ASP A 266 22.47 1.61 8.03
C ASP A 266 21.32 1.38 9.02
N GLY A 267 20.79 0.15 9.05
CA GLY A 267 19.60 -0.16 9.83
C GLY A 267 19.83 -0.20 11.35
N GLY A 268 21.08 -0.30 11.81
CA GLY A 268 21.42 -0.30 13.22
C GLY A 268 21.54 1.08 13.83
N THR A 269 21.98 2.07 13.05
CA THR A 269 22.33 3.43 13.50
C THR A 269 21.47 4.54 12.89
N GLY A 270 20.84 4.31 11.75
CA GLY A 270 20.28 5.36 10.90
C GLY A 270 21.35 6.14 10.12
N GLY A 271 22.62 5.73 10.15
CA GLY A 271 23.71 6.40 9.46
C GLY A 271 23.55 6.35 7.94
N LEU A 272 23.82 7.45 7.25
CA LEU A 272 23.70 7.52 5.80
C LEU A 272 24.78 6.67 5.10
N ILE A 273 24.36 5.74 4.23
CA ILE A 273 25.26 4.98 3.34
C ILE A 273 25.38 5.71 2.00
N TRP A 274 24.24 6.03 1.38
CA TRP A 274 24.17 6.85 0.16
C TRP A 274 22.81 7.56 0.05
N THR A 275 22.76 8.66 -0.70
CA THR A 275 21.52 9.37 -1.05
C THR A 275 21.53 9.81 -2.51
N ARG A 276 20.35 9.89 -3.14
CA ARG A 276 20.09 10.42 -4.49
C ARG A 276 18.85 11.32 -4.47
N ASN A 277 18.77 12.27 -5.40
CA ASN A 277 17.51 12.91 -5.74
C ASN A 277 16.95 12.26 -7.02
N THR A 278 15.86 11.51 -6.89
CA THR A 278 15.27 10.77 -8.00
C THR A 278 14.72 11.68 -9.08
N LEU A 279 14.24 12.88 -8.71
CA LEU A 279 13.69 13.86 -9.66
C LEU A 279 14.79 14.55 -10.47
N GLU A 280 15.97 14.75 -9.89
CA GLU A 280 17.14 15.19 -10.65
C GLU A 280 17.64 14.08 -11.59
N ASP A 281 17.71 12.84 -11.09
CA ASP A 281 18.23 11.68 -11.83
C ASP A 281 17.34 11.22 -13.00
N THR A 282 16.04 11.53 -12.97
CA THR A 282 15.10 11.25 -14.08
C THR A 282 14.70 12.48 -14.90
N ASP A 283 15.32 13.63 -14.64
CA ASP A 283 14.95 14.95 -15.20
C ASP A 283 13.45 15.28 -15.05
N ALA A 284 12.89 14.96 -13.88
CA ALA A 284 11.47 15.08 -13.58
C ALA A 284 11.12 16.26 -12.67
N GLU A 285 9.86 16.71 -12.76
CA GLU A 285 9.20 17.55 -11.78
C GLU A 285 8.59 16.71 -10.65
N ASN A 286 8.39 17.33 -9.48
CA ASN A 286 7.69 16.68 -8.39
C ASN A 286 6.20 16.52 -8.74
N MET A 287 5.57 15.48 -8.19
CA MET A 287 4.15 15.23 -8.38
C MET A 287 3.30 16.14 -7.47
N GLU A 288 2.06 16.42 -7.85
CA GLU A 288 1.11 17.28 -7.11
C GLU A 288 0.97 16.90 -5.63
N TRP A 289 1.00 15.60 -5.33
CA TRP A 289 0.97 15.06 -3.96
C TRP A 289 2.31 14.49 -3.49
N GLY A 290 3.41 14.82 -4.16
CA GLY A 290 4.76 14.39 -3.80
C GLY A 290 5.07 12.94 -4.17
N VAL A 291 6.37 12.60 -4.23
CA VAL A 291 6.81 11.24 -4.55
C VAL A 291 6.31 10.26 -3.48
N SER A 292 5.57 9.24 -3.91
CA SER A 292 4.83 8.33 -3.01
C SER A 292 5.15 6.85 -3.20
N CYS A 293 5.90 6.50 -4.25
CA CYS A 293 6.23 5.11 -4.57
C CYS A 293 7.18 4.53 -3.52
N SER A 294 6.77 3.47 -2.84
CA SER A 294 7.58 2.77 -1.85
C SER A 294 8.69 1.98 -2.56
N PRO A 295 9.97 2.12 -2.16
CA PRO A 295 11.09 1.44 -2.80
C PRO A 295 10.84 -0.05 -3.02
N LEU A 296 11.18 -0.57 -4.19
CA LEU A 296 11.05 -1.99 -4.52
C LEU A 296 12.44 -2.61 -4.65
N MET A 297 12.74 -3.64 -3.86
CA MET A 297 13.99 -4.40 -4.02
C MET A 297 13.83 -5.45 -5.12
N VAL A 298 14.80 -5.48 -6.04
CA VAL A 298 14.91 -6.50 -7.09
C VAL A 298 16.37 -6.88 -7.22
N ASP A 299 16.72 -8.05 -6.71
CA ASP A 299 18.09 -8.58 -6.74
C ASP A 299 19.06 -7.58 -6.05
N ASP A 300 20.01 -6.99 -6.78
CA ASP A 300 20.93 -5.97 -6.27
C ASP A 300 20.48 -4.52 -6.59
N MET A 301 19.21 -4.33 -6.92
CA MET A 301 18.63 -3.05 -7.32
C MET A 301 17.53 -2.57 -6.38
N VAL A 302 17.43 -1.25 -6.23
CA VAL A 302 16.28 -0.53 -5.66
C VAL A 302 15.59 0.25 -6.77
N LEU A 303 14.28 0.09 -6.88
CA LEU A 303 13.44 0.75 -7.88
C LEU A 303 12.41 1.69 -7.25
N VAL A 304 12.17 2.79 -7.94
CA VAL A 304 11.25 3.86 -7.55
C VAL A 304 10.57 4.47 -8.79
N GLY A 305 9.50 5.24 -8.56
CA GLY A 305 8.78 5.96 -9.61
C GLY A 305 9.58 7.14 -10.18
N GLY A 306 9.49 7.36 -11.50
CA GLY A 306 10.30 8.33 -12.23
C GLY A 306 9.82 9.79 -12.22
N GLY A 307 8.76 10.13 -11.48
CA GLY A 307 8.24 11.51 -11.34
C GLY A 307 7.31 12.00 -12.45
N LEU A 308 7.16 13.32 -12.56
CA LEU A 308 6.38 14.03 -13.58
C LEU A 308 7.30 14.56 -14.71
N MET A 309 6.82 14.57 -15.96
CA MET A 309 7.57 15.14 -17.09
C MET A 309 7.78 16.65 -16.92
N LYS A 310 9.02 17.14 -17.06
CA LYS A 310 9.33 18.56 -17.24
C LYS A 310 8.88 19.07 -18.60
N GLU A 311 8.58 20.37 -18.73
CA GLU A 311 8.30 20.98 -20.03
C GLU A 311 9.48 20.81 -21.00
N GLY A 312 9.28 20.02 -22.06
CA GLY A 312 10.31 19.69 -23.06
C GLY A 312 11.27 18.55 -22.68
N GLY A 313 11.12 17.92 -21.52
CA GLY A 313 11.92 16.78 -21.06
C GLY A 313 11.42 15.41 -21.53
N GLU A 314 12.17 14.35 -21.23
CA GLU A 314 11.75 12.96 -21.47
C GLU A 314 11.05 12.38 -20.23
N THR A 315 9.81 11.90 -20.38
CA THR A 315 9.12 11.24 -19.27
C THR A 315 9.72 9.87 -18.94
N ARG A 316 9.96 9.60 -17.65
CA ARG A 316 10.34 8.27 -17.14
C ARG A 316 9.32 7.78 -16.12
N SER A 317 8.92 6.51 -16.23
CA SER A 317 7.93 5.88 -15.34
C SER A 317 8.60 5.24 -14.13
N LEU A 318 9.78 4.65 -14.32
CA LEU A 318 10.60 3.96 -13.32
C LEU A 318 12.07 4.34 -13.44
N ALA A 319 12.78 4.31 -12.31
CA ALA A 319 14.23 4.36 -12.22
C ALA A 319 14.75 3.24 -11.32
N ALA A 320 15.88 2.63 -11.70
CA ALA A 320 16.55 1.58 -10.95
C ALA A 320 17.97 1.98 -10.59
N TYR A 321 18.33 1.78 -9.34
CA TYR A 321 19.63 2.12 -8.77
C TYR A 321 20.27 0.88 -8.17
N ASP A 322 21.60 0.80 -8.22
CA ASP A 322 22.38 -0.18 -7.47
C ASP A 322 22.13 0.03 -5.96
N LYS A 323 21.61 -1.00 -5.27
CA LYS A 323 21.20 -0.88 -3.87
C LYS A 323 22.37 -0.65 -2.92
N HIS A 324 23.59 -0.96 -3.34
CA HIS A 324 24.78 -0.85 -2.51
C HIS A 324 25.45 0.52 -2.58
N THR A 325 25.36 1.20 -3.72
CA THR A 325 26.10 2.43 -4.04
C THR A 325 25.22 3.62 -4.40
N GLY A 326 23.93 3.41 -4.71
CA GLY A 326 23.02 4.46 -5.17
C GLY A 326 23.27 4.89 -6.61
N LYS A 327 24.12 4.20 -7.37
CA LYS A 327 24.38 4.50 -8.79
C LYS A 327 23.13 4.19 -9.62
N LEU A 328 22.63 5.17 -10.39
CA LEU A 328 21.59 4.93 -11.39
C LEU A 328 22.07 3.91 -12.43
N LEU A 329 21.29 2.85 -12.64
CA LEU A 329 21.58 1.76 -13.56
C LEU A 329 20.80 1.90 -14.86
N TRP A 330 19.50 2.16 -14.76
CA TRP A 330 18.61 2.39 -15.90
C TRP A 330 17.36 3.17 -15.50
N THR A 331 16.72 3.79 -16.50
CA THR A 331 15.39 4.39 -16.42
C THR A 331 14.49 3.77 -17.48
N ALA A 332 13.20 3.62 -17.20
CA ALA A 332 12.25 2.93 -18.07
C ALA A 332 10.89 3.61 -18.14
N GLY A 333 10.14 3.25 -19.20
CA GLY A 333 8.85 3.85 -19.52
C GLY A 333 8.96 5.24 -20.15
N ASN A 334 7.81 5.72 -20.61
CA ASN A 334 7.59 6.98 -21.32
C ASN A 334 6.33 7.74 -20.82
N GLU A 335 5.79 7.30 -19.69
CA GLU A 335 4.57 7.82 -19.06
C GLU A 335 4.90 8.36 -17.67
N ARG A 336 4.16 9.39 -17.20
CA ARG A 336 4.38 9.94 -15.85
C ARG A 336 4.22 8.84 -14.81
N SER A 337 4.97 8.89 -13.72
CA SER A 337 4.76 7.93 -12.63
C SER A 337 3.37 8.13 -12.01
N SER A 338 2.82 7.06 -11.44
CA SER A 338 1.62 7.17 -10.60
C SER A 338 2.03 7.29 -9.12
N TYR A 339 1.05 7.33 -8.22
CA TYR A 339 1.30 7.22 -6.78
C TYR A 339 1.28 5.75 -6.31
N GLY A 340 1.05 4.80 -7.22
CA GLY A 340 1.13 3.36 -6.96
C GLY A 340 2.56 2.86 -6.91
N SER A 341 2.86 2.00 -5.93
CA SER A 341 4.19 1.38 -5.81
C SER A 341 4.34 0.20 -6.78
N PRO A 342 5.49 0.01 -7.46
CA PRO A 342 5.70 -1.14 -8.34
C PRO A 342 5.82 -2.45 -7.53
N LEU A 343 5.60 -3.57 -8.21
CA LEU A 343 5.75 -4.93 -7.66
C LEU A 343 6.49 -5.86 -8.63
N VAL A 344 6.98 -7.00 -8.12
CA VAL A 344 7.49 -8.10 -8.94
C VAL A 344 6.44 -9.21 -8.99
N THR A 345 6.21 -9.76 -10.18
CA THR A 345 5.39 -10.97 -10.37
C THR A 345 5.98 -11.83 -11.48
N THR A 346 5.46 -13.05 -11.63
CA THR A 346 5.78 -13.92 -12.78
C THR A 346 4.54 -14.04 -13.65
N PHE A 347 4.61 -13.60 -14.90
CA PHE A 347 3.56 -13.82 -15.90
C PHE A 347 4.08 -14.68 -17.05
N CYS A 348 3.31 -15.69 -17.44
CA CYS A 348 3.65 -16.66 -18.49
C CYS A 348 5.07 -17.28 -18.32
N GLY A 349 5.43 -17.59 -17.08
CA GLY A 349 6.76 -18.16 -16.72
C GLY A 349 7.93 -17.18 -16.78
N VAL A 350 7.69 -15.88 -16.96
CA VAL A 350 8.73 -14.83 -16.97
C VAL A 350 8.53 -13.90 -15.79
N ARG A 351 9.58 -13.65 -15.00
CA ARG A 351 9.62 -12.68 -13.90
C ARG A 351 9.68 -11.26 -14.45
N GLN A 352 8.81 -10.36 -13.96
CA GLN A 352 8.61 -9.01 -14.50
C GLN A 352 8.34 -8.02 -13.37
N ILE A 353 8.68 -6.75 -13.61
CA ILE A 353 8.29 -5.62 -12.76
C ILE A 353 7.03 -5.01 -13.34
N VAL A 354 5.95 -4.92 -12.56
CA VAL A 354 4.66 -4.38 -12.98
C VAL A 354 4.43 -3.05 -12.30
N THR A 355 4.06 -2.05 -13.10
CA THR A 355 3.79 -0.68 -12.64
C THR A 355 2.52 -0.12 -13.28
N LEU A 356 1.81 0.71 -12.52
CA LEU A 356 0.74 1.58 -13.01
C LEU A 356 1.34 2.99 -13.19
N ASN A 357 1.11 3.58 -14.35
CA ASN A 357 1.66 4.88 -14.75
C ASN A 357 0.54 5.89 -15.00
N GLY A 358 0.86 7.01 -15.66
CA GLY A 358 -0.07 8.05 -16.09
C GLY A 358 -1.26 7.51 -16.87
N ALA A 359 -1.03 6.90 -18.03
CA ALA A 359 -2.11 6.38 -18.88
C ALA A 359 -2.02 4.88 -19.20
N THR A 360 -1.08 4.15 -18.58
CA THR A 360 -0.76 2.75 -18.91
C THR A 360 -0.46 1.90 -17.67
N ILE A 361 -0.61 0.58 -17.84
CA ILE A 361 -0.02 -0.44 -16.95
C ILE A 361 1.03 -1.18 -17.80
N THR A 362 2.24 -1.33 -17.29
CA THR A 362 3.36 -1.92 -18.04
C THR A 362 4.06 -3.01 -17.25
N GLY A 363 4.43 -4.07 -17.96
CA GLY A 363 5.36 -5.10 -17.48
C GLY A 363 6.75 -4.85 -18.04
N HIS A 364 7.77 -4.92 -17.19
CA HIS A 364 9.16 -4.64 -17.53
C HIS A 364 10.07 -5.83 -17.22
N ASP A 365 11.06 -6.02 -18.08
CA ASP A 365 12.22 -6.88 -17.86
C ASP A 365 12.99 -6.38 -16.60
N PRO A 366 13.16 -7.20 -15.55
CA PRO A 366 13.74 -6.72 -14.30
C PRO A 366 15.19 -6.25 -14.40
N GLN A 367 15.98 -6.78 -15.33
CA GLN A 367 17.40 -6.49 -15.45
C GLN A 367 17.68 -5.25 -16.30
N THR A 368 16.87 -5.04 -17.35
CA THR A 368 17.10 -4.00 -18.37
C THR A 368 16.09 -2.86 -18.34
N GLY A 369 14.99 -3.00 -17.59
CA GLY A 369 13.87 -2.06 -17.61
C GLY A 369 13.05 -2.06 -18.89
N ARG A 370 13.42 -2.87 -19.91
CA ARG A 370 12.72 -2.93 -21.19
C ARG A 370 11.26 -3.33 -20.99
N THR A 371 10.33 -2.52 -21.50
CA THR A 371 8.90 -2.83 -21.53
C THR A 371 8.66 -4.11 -22.32
N LEU A 372 8.07 -5.12 -21.68
CA LEU A 372 7.68 -6.40 -22.27
C LEU A 372 6.27 -6.33 -22.88
N TRP A 373 5.37 -5.57 -22.23
CA TRP A 373 4.03 -5.29 -22.69
C TRP A 373 3.48 -3.99 -22.07
N SER A 374 2.43 -3.44 -22.68
CA SER A 374 1.72 -2.25 -22.21
C SER A 374 0.22 -2.43 -22.39
N PHE A 375 -0.56 -2.01 -21.40
CA PHE A 375 -2.01 -2.00 -21.41
C PHE A 375 -2.52 -0.58 -21.17
N ALA A 376 -3.45 -0.12 -22.00
CA ALA A 376 -4.01 1.23 -21.89
C ALA A 376 -4.96 1.35 -20.69
N TRP A 377 -4.63 2.23 -19.74
CA TRP A 377 -5.43 2.52 -18.56
C TRP A 377 -5.56 4.02 -18.36
N HIS A 378 -6.30 4.66 -19.26
CA HIS A 378 -6.48 6.10 -19.26
C HIS A 378 -7.19 6.58 -17.99
N ASN A 379 -6.45 7.34 -17.16
CA ASN A 379 -7.03 8.20 -16.14
C ASN A 379 -6.88 9.67 -16.56
N SER A 380 -7.81 10.51 -16.13
CA SER A 380 -7.67 11.97 -16.12
C SER A 380 -7.34 12.50 -14.71
N GLN A 381 -7.14 11.59 -13.76
CA GLN A 381 -7.06 11.82 -12.31
C GLN A 381 -5.95 10.95 -11.70
N PRO A 382 -5.37 11.33 -10.55
CA PRO A 382 -4.36 10.54 -9.84
C PRO A 382 -4.70 9.04 -9.70
N SER A 383 -3.80 8.18 -10.19
CA SER A 383 -3.80 6.75 -9.86
C SER A 383 -3.06 6.52 -8.55
N VAL A 384 -3.74 5.98 -7.54
CA VAL A 384 -3.26 5.83 -6.15
C VAL A 384 -3.41 4.39 -5.62
N THR A 385 -3.26 3.43 -6.54
CA THR A 385 -3.60 2.00 -6.43
C THR A 385 -2.51 1.17 -7.14
N GLN A 386 -2.50 -0.15 -7.00
CA GLN A 386 -1.56 -1.02 -7.72
C GLN A 386 -2.30 -2.13 -8.50
N PRO A 387 -1.77 -2.59 -9.64
CA PRO A 387 -2.23 -3.82 -10.27
C PRO A 387 -2.06 -5.00 -9.30
N THR A 388 -3.05 -5.87 -9.19
CA THR A 388 -3.02 -7.03 -8.29
C THR A 388 -2.95 -8.30 -9.13
N PRO A 389 -1.80 -9.01 -9.22
CA PRO A 389 -1.72 -10.27 -9.95
C PRO A 389 -2.58 -11.34 -9.26
N VAL A 390 -3.46 -11.99 -10.00
CA VAL A 390 -4.44 -12.97 -9.49
C VAL A 390 -4.20 -14.40 -10.00
N SER A 391 -3.40 -14.56 -11.04
CA SER A 391 -2.91 -15.84 -11.55
C SER A 391 -1.57 -15.63 -12.28
N ASP A 392 -0.96 -16.71 -12.77
CA ASP A 392 0.25 -16.70 -13.61
C ASP A 392 0.07 -16.01 -14.97
N ASP A 393 -1.14 -15.59 -15.32
CA ASP A 393 -1.51 -14.99 -16.60
C ASP A 393 -2.49 -13.80 -16.47
N ARG A 394 -2.92 -13.40 -15.27
CA ARG A 394 -3.92 -12.33 -15.10
C ARG A 394 -3.59 -11.38 -13.94
N PHE A 395 -4.01 -10.13 -14.10
CA PHE A 395 -4.08 -9.16 -13.02
C PHE A 395 -5.42 -8.43 -13.00
N PHE A 396 -5.85 -8.11 -11.79
CA PHE A 396 -6.96 -7.19 -11.53
C PHE A 396 -6.43 -5.77 -11.36
N ILE A 397 -7.20 -4.77 -11.81
CA ILE A 397 -6.95 -3.35 -11.52
C ILE A 397 -8.26 -2.65 -11.19
N SER A 398 -8.23 -1.75 -10.21
CA SER A 398 -9.30 -0.78 -9.95
C SER A 398 -8.72 0.62 -9.75
N THR A 399 -9.46 1.65 -10.15
CA THR A 399 -9.11 3.06 -9.94
C THR A 399 -10.37 3.88 -9.69
N GLY A 400 -10.24 4.87 -8.80
CA GLY A 400 -11.27 5.83 -8.41
C GLY A 400 -11.78 6.72 -9.54
N TYR A 401 -12.57 7.73 -9.17
CA TYR A 401 -12.93 8.83 -10.10
C TYR A 401 -13.64 8.36 -11.39
N ASP A 402 -14.57 7.41 -11.24
CA ASP A 402 -15.39 6.84 -12.33
C ASP A 402 -14.60 6.07 -13.44
N VAL A 403 -13.32 5.76 -13.20
CA VAL A 403 -12.53 4.87 -14.08
C VAL A 403 -13.05 3.43 -13.98
N GLY A 404 -13.20 2.91 -12.76
CA GLY A 404 -13.75 1.57 -12.52
C GLY A 404 -12.69 0.51 -12.33
N CYS A 405 -12.98 -0.72 -12.77
CA CYS A 405 -12.11 -1.88 -12.60
C CYS A 405 -12.16 -2.82 -13.81
N ALA A 406 -11.09 -3.59 -13.98
CA ALA A 406 -10.95 -4.59 -15.04
C ALA A 406 -10.16 -5.80 -14.56
N LEU A 407 -10.45 -6.95 -15.17
CA LEU A 407 -9.57 -8.12 -15.19
C LEU A 407 -8.86 -8.16 -16.54
N VAL A 408 -7.54 -8.28 -16.51
CA VAL A 408 -6.67 -8.23 -17.68
C VAL A 408 -5.82 -9.49 -17.75
N GLN A 409 -5.76 -10.10 -18.92
CA GLN A 409 -4.93 -11.27 -19.20
C GLN A 409 -3.65 -10.82 -19.92
N VAL A 410 -2.52 -11.33 -19.46
CA VAL A 410 -1.21 -11.29 -20.13
C VAL A 410 -0.99 -12.68 -20.72
N ALA A 411 -0.83 -12.75 -22.05
CA ALA A 411 -0.50 -13.98 -22.76
C ALA A 411 0.89 -13.86 -23.38
N ARG A 412 1.50 -15.01 -23.71
CA ARG A 412 2.81 -15.08 -24.36
C ARG A 412 2.79 -16.16 -25.44
N ASN A 413 3.27 -15.85 -26.63
CA ASN A 413 3.33 -16.80 -27.74
C ASN A 413 4.62 -17.62 -27.74
N ASP A 414 4.72 -18.63 -28.62
CA ASP A 414 5.89 -19.50 -28.74
C ASP A 414 7.16 -18.76 -29.21
N ALA A 415 7.01 -17.62 -29.90
CA ALA A 415 8.12 -16.71 -30.24
C ALA A 415 8.61 -15.89 -29.02
N GLY A 416 7.92 -15.98 -27.89
CA GLY A 416 8.26 -15.33 -26.63
C GLY A 416 7.72 -13.91 -26.48
N GLU A 417 6.92 -13.43 -27.42
CA GLU A 417 6.30 -12.10 -27.43
C GLU A 417 5.07 -12.08 -26.52
N PHE A 418 4.83 -10.95 -25.85
CA PHE A 418 3.68 -10.77 -24.97
C PHE A 418 2.53 -10.05 -25.68
N THR A 419 1.31 -10.49 -25.38
CA THR A 419 0.07 -9.78 -25.72
C THR A 419 -0.75 -9.56 -24.45
N VAL A 420 -1.59 -8.53 -24.44
CA VAL A 420 -2.40 -8.19 -23.27
C VAL A 420 -3.81 -7.86 -23.73
N SER A 421 -4.81 -8.47 -23.08
CA SER A 421 -6.22 -8.32 -23.43
C SER A 421 -7.09 -8.15 -22.19
N GLU A 422 -8.05 -7.24 -22.27
CA GLU A 422 -9.12 -7.11 -21.27
C GLU A 422 -10.04 -8.34 -21.33
N ILE A 423 -10.24 -9.03 -20.20
CA ILE A 423 -11.26 -10.09 -20.08
C ILE A 423 -12.62 -9.42 -19.87
N TRP A 424 -12.68 -8.48 -18.94
CA TRP A 424 -13.85 -7.64 -18.69
C TRP A 424 -13.44 -6.32 -18.05
N LYS A 425 -14.29 -5.30 -18.21
CA LYS A 425 -14.18 -4.00 -17.54
C LYS A 425 -15.55 -3.43 -17.21
N ASN A 426 -15.67 -2.87 -16.02
CA ASN A 426 -16.89 -2.23 -15.55
C ASN A 426 -16.58 -1.17 -14.49
N ARG A 427 -17.59 -0.69 -13.76
CA ARG A 427 -17.45 0.34 -12.72
C ARG A 427 -17.85 -0.17 -11.34
N GLU A 428 -17.79 -1.47 -11.12
CA GLU A 428 -18.29 -2.08 -9.89
C GLU A 428 -17.39 -1.85 -8.67
N LEU A 429 -16.09 -1.62 -8.86
CA LEU A 429 -15.13 -1.18 -7.84
C LEU A 429 -14.28 -0.02 -8.36
N LYS A 430 -14.17 1.04 -7.57
CA LYS A 430 -13.42 2.28 -7.82
C LYS A 430 -12.57 2.59 -6.59
N THR A 431 -11.42 1.92 -6.46
CA THR A 431 -10.47 2.15 -5.36
C THR A 431 -9.71 3.46 -5.54
N LYS A 432 -9.73 4.34 -4.53
CA LYS A 432 -8.97 5.59 -4.52
C LYS A 432 -7.57 5.39 -3.95
N PHE A 433 -7.44 5.54 -2.63
CA PHE A 433 -6.18 5.46 -1.89
C PHE A 433 -5.86 4.03 -1.38
N THR A 434 -6.79 3.08 -1.60
CA THR A 434 -6.72 1.72 -1.05
C THR A 434 -6.33 0.70 -2.10
N ASN A 435 -5.77 -0.39 -1.60
CA ASN A 435 -5.46 -1.60 -2.34
C ASN A 435 -6.64 -2.58 -2.24
N VAL A 436 -6.57 -3.72 -2.92
CA VAL A 436 -7.61 -4.77 -2.88
C VAL A 436 -7.04 -6.08 -2.39
N ALA A 437 -7.83 -6.84 -1.63
CA ALA A 437 -7.49 -8.20 -1.22
C ALA A 437 -8.28 -9.21 -2.05
N VAL A 438 -7.66 -10.33 -2.39
CA VAL A 438 -8.23 -11.39 -3.21
C VAL A 438 -8.32 -12.67 -2.39
N ARG A 439 -9.51 -13.27 -2.35
CA ARG A 439 -9.77 -14.53 -1.64
C ARG A 439 -10.86 -15.34 -2.33
N ASP A 440 -10.62 -16.63 -2.49
CA ASP A 440 -11.60 -17.63 -2.95
C ASP A 440 -12.33 -17.25 -4.26
N GLY A 441 -11.64 -16.55 -5.18
CA GLY A 441 -12.21 -16.08 -6.46
C GLY A 441 -12.96 -14.74 -6.38
N PHE A 442 -12.84 -14.02 -5.26
CA PHE A 442 -13.48 -12.72 -5.04
C PHE A 442 -12.46 -11.63 -4.69
N VAL A 443 -12.75 -10.40 -5.12
CA VAL A 443 -11.98 -9.19 -4.83
C VAL A 443 -12.73 -8.34 -3.81
N TYR A 444 -12.05 -7.95 -2.74
CA TYR A 444 -12.55 -7.10 -1.67
C TYR A 444 -11.83 -5.75 -1.70
N GLY A 445 -12.58 -4.65 -1.78
CA GLY A 445 -12.02 -3.30 -1.88
C GLY A 445 -12.99 -2.19 -1.51
N LEU A 446 -12.49 -0.99 -1.19
CA LEU A 446 -13.34 0.17 -0.88
C LEU A 446 -13.75 0.91 -2.17
N ASP A 447 -14.99 0.69 -2.61
CA ASP A 447 -15.59 1.34 -3.77
C ASP A 447 -16.11 2.75 -3.41
N GLU A 448 -15.30 3.79 -3.64
CA GLU A 448 -15.54 5.16 -3.15
C GLU A 448 -15.86 5.17 -1.63
N GLY A 449 -15.07 4.43 -0.87
CA GLY A 449 -15.11 4.40 0.59
C GLY A 449 -16.23 3.57 1.23
N ILE A 450 -16.84 2.66 0.47
CA ILE A 450 -17.73 1.61 1.00
C ILE A 450 -17.16 0.27 0.56
N LEU A 451 -17.02 -0.69 1.47
CA LEU A 451 -16.50 -2.02 1.12
C LEU A 451 -17.43 -2.71 0.11
N ALA A 452 -16.83 -3.31 -0.91
CA ALA A 452 -17.50 -4.07 -1.93
C ALA A 452 -16.77 -5.40 -2.17
N CYS A 453 -17.56 -6.43 -2.50
CA CYS A 453 -17.09 -7.73 -2.93
C CYS A 453 -17.47 -7.94 -4.40
N ILE A 454 -16.52 -8.36 -5.23
CA ILE A 454 -16.70 -8.62 -6.66
C ILE A 454 -16.26 -10.03 -7.00
N ASN A 455 -17.05 -10.75 -7.80
CA ASN A 455 -16.63 -12.01 -8.40
C ASN A 455 -15.54 -11.73 -9.46
N LEU A 456 -14.36 -12.32 -9.30
CA LEU A 456 -13.21 -12.05 -10.15
C LEU A 456 -13.42 -12.51 -11.60
N GLU A 457 -14.11 -13.64 -11.82
CA GLU A 457 -14.30 -14.19 -13.17
C GLU A 457 -15.41 -13.45 -13.95
N THR A 458 -16.51 -13.06 -13.31
CA THR A 458 -17.63 -12.37 -13.99
C THR A 458 -17.54 -10.85 -13.95
N GLY A 459 -16.79 -10.29 -12.99
CA GLY A 459 -16.75 -8.86 -12.68
C GLY A 459 -18.02 -8.33 -11.99
N GLU A 460 -18.99 -9.18 -11.68
CA GLU A 460 -20.22 -8.78 -11.01
C GLU A 460 -20.00 -8.50 -9.51
N ARG A 461 -20.64 -7.44 -9.01
CA ARG A 461 -20.63 -7.12 -7.59
C ARG A 461 -21.58 -8.03 -6.81
N ALA A 462 -21.03 -8.83 -5.89
CA ALA A 462 -21.81 -9.62 -4.95
C ALA A 462 -22.54 -8.73 -3.93
N TRP A 463 -21.83 -7.78 -3.32
CA TRP A 463 -22.42 -6.79 -2.39
C TRP A 463 -21.57 -5.52 -2.26
N LYS A 464 -22.18 -4.46 -1.70
CA LYS A 464 -21.50 -3.21 -1.30
C LYS A 464 -22.17 -2.61 -0.05
N ARG A 465 -21.46 -2.62 1.08
CA ARG A 465 -21.91 -2.29 2.45
C ARG A 465 -20.71 -1.90 3.32
N GLY A 466 -20.95 -1.31 4.50
CA GLY A 466 -19.90 -0.82 5.40
C GLY A 466 -19.16 0.41 4.85
N ARG A 467 -19.41 1.60 5.41
CA ARG A 467 -18.76 2.85 4.97
C ARG A 467 -17.55 3.16 5.84
N TYR A 468 -16.36 2.96 5.29
CA TYR A 468 -15.06 3.19 5.96
C TYR A 468 -14.31 4.41 5.39
N ARG A 469 -14.91 5.09 4.40
CA ARG A 469 -14.36 6.22 3.65
C ARG A 469 -12.99 5.88 3.05
N HIS A 470 -12.05 6.83 3.04
CA HIS A 470 -10.73 6.71 2.42
C HIS A 470 -9.72 5.94 3.28
N GLY A 471 -10.18 4.84 3.85
CA GLY A 471 -9.39 3.92 4.66
C GLY A 471 -8.49 2.98 3.84
N GLN A 472 -7.85 2.06 4.55
CA GLN A 472 -6.97 1.02 4.04
C GLN A 472 -7.44 -0.36 4.50
N LEU A 473 -7.02 -1.43 3.83
CA LEU A 473 -7.35 -2.80 4.20
C LEU A 473 -6.16 -3.76 4.05
N ILE A 474 -6.11 -4.76 4.92
CA ILE A 474 -5.33 -5.99 4.77
C ILE A 474 -6.24 -7.19 5.09
N LEU A 475 -5.95 -8.36 4.53
CA LEU A 475 -6.67 -9.61 4.77
C LEU A 475 -5.79 -10.54 5.62
N VAL A 476 -6.27 -10.97 6.78
CA VAL A 476 -5.61 -11.94 7.66
C VAL A 476 -6.43 -13.22 7.68
N ASP A 477 -5.93 -14.25 7.02
CA ASP A 477 -6.69 -15.44 6.57
C ASP A 477 -8.05 -15.05 5.96
N ASP A 478 -9.13 -15.14 6.73
CA ASP A 478 -10.53 -14.96 6.32
C ASP A 478 -11.17 -13.66 6.82
N ILE A 479 -10.39 -12.75 7.41
CA ILE A 479 -10.86 -11.50 8.02
C ILE A 479 -10.12 -10.29 7.44
N LEU A 480 -10.88 -9.35 6.91
CA LEU A 480 -10.39 -8.03 6.52
C LEU A 480 -10.21 -7.16 7.77
N LEU A 481 -9.02 -6.62 7.96
CA LEU A 481 -8.73 -5.55 8.91
C LEU A 481 -8.79 -4.24 8.12
N ILE A 482 -9.83 -3.45 8.36
CA ILE A 482 -10.05 -2.18 7.65
C ILE A 482 -9.74 -1.03 8.60
N THR A 483 -8.69 -0.27 8.30
CA THR A 483 -8.40 1.00 8.98
C THR A 483 -9.21 2.09 8.28
N ALA A 484 -10.29 2.56 8.89
CA ALA A 484 -11.15 3.59 8.34
C ALA A 484 -10.47 4.97 8.37
N GLU A 485 -10.96 5.92 7.56
CA GLU A 485 -10.42 7.30 7.51
C GLU A 485 -10.51 8.02 8.88
N SER A 486 -11.46 7.62 9.74
CA SER A 486 -11.61 8.07 11.13
C SER A 486 -10.52 7.56 12.08
N GLY A 487 -9.67 6.62 11.65
CA GLY A 487 -8.70 5.93 12.50
C GLY A 487 -9.28 4.78 13.34
N GLU A 488 -10.54 4.39 13.11
CA GLU A 488 -11.09 3.13 13.59
C GLU A 488 -10.47 1.94 12.84
N VAL A 489 -10.23 0.83 13.53
CA VAL A 489 -9.98 -0.48 12.91
C VAL A 489 -11.23 -1.34 13.05
N VAL A 490 -11.69 -1.90 11.94
CA VAL A 490 -12.89 -2.74 11.85
C VAL A 490 -12.51 -4.12 11.30
N PHE A 491 -12.95 -5.17 11.97
CA PHE A 491 -12.81 -6.56 11.52
C PHE A 491 -14.05 -6.95 10.72
N VAL A 492 -13.88 -7.41 9.48
CA VAL A 492 -14.98 -7.80 8.58
C VAL A 492 -14.69 -9.18 7.97
N GLU A 493 -15.68 -10.06 7.95
CA GLU A 493 -15.54 -11.39 7.33
C GLU A 493 -15.40 -11.29 5.80
N ALA A 494 -14.37 -11.93 5.24
CA ALA A 494 -14.08 -11.95 3.81
C ALA A 494 -14.92 -13.02 3.09
N THR A 495 -16.24 -12.79 3.00
CA THR A 495 -17.20 -13.72 2.39
C THR A 495 -18.01 -13.08 1.26
N PRO A 496 -18.28 -13.80 0.14
CA PRO A 496 -19.09 -13.27 -0.95
C PRO A 496 -20.59 -13.21 -0.63
N ASN A 497 -21.04 -13.87 0.45
CA ASN A 497 -22.46 -14.02 0.74
C ASN A 497 -23.09 -12.74 1.31
N GLU A 498 -22.40 -12.07 2.24
CA GLU A 498 -22.88 -10.87 2.91
C GLU A 498 -21.74 -10.02 3.47
N HIS A 499 -22.05 -8.80 3.87
CA HIS A 499 -21.15 -7.96 4.65
C HIS A 499 -21.41 -8.18 6.15
N ARG A 500 -20.39 -8.63 6.88
CA ARG A 500 -20.50 -8.95 8.30
C ARG A 500 -19.31 -8.38 9.09
N GLU A 501 -19.56 -7.34 9.87
CA GLU A 501 -18.59 -6.84 10.86
C GLU A 501 -18.54 -7.80 12.06
N LEU A 502 -17.32 -8.16 12.50
CA LEU A 502 -17.07 -8.99 13.67
C LEU A 502 -16.77 -8.14 14.92
N GLY A 503 -16.28 -6.92 14.71
CA GLY A 503 -16.08 -5.92 15.76
C GLY A 503 -15.27 -4.72 15.25
N ARG A 504 -15.13 -3.71 16.12
CA ARG A 504 -14.41 -2.46 15.81
C ARG A 504 -13.85 -1.80 17.07
N PHE A 505 -12.79 -1.02 16.91
CA PHE A 505 -12.23 -0.18 17.96
C PHE A 505 -11.58 1.07 17.39
N GLN A 506 -11.49 2.15 18.18
CA GLN A 506 -10.76 3.36 17.80
C GLN A 506 -9.26 3.08 17.97
N ALA A 507 -8.49 3.02 16.87
CA ALA A 507 -7.06 2.72 16.93
C ALA A 507 -6.23 3.99 17.03
N VAL A 508 -6.54 5.01 16.23
CA VAL A 508 -5.95 6.36 16.28
C VAL A 508 -7.01 7.43 16.03
N GLU A 509 -6.79 8.66 16.48
CA GLU A 509 -7.72 9.77 16.34
C GLU A 509 -7.40 10.65 15.12
N GLY A 510 -8.41 10.86 14.26
CA GLY A 510 -8.34 11.76 13.11
C GLY A 510 -7.94 11.11 11.78
N LYS A 511 -7.72 11.95 10.76
CA LYS A 511 -7.57 11.54 9.36
C LYS A 511 -6.45 10.52 9.16
N THR A 512 -6.84 9.31 8.79
CA THR A 512 -5.95 8.14 8.70
C THR A 512 -6.05 7.52 7.30
N TRP A 513 -5.01 7.73 6.47
CA TRP A 513 -4.88 7.10 5.14
C TRP A 513 -3.68 6.16 5.05
N ASN A 514 -2.90 6.02 6.13
CA ASN A 514 -1.72 5.16 6.21
C ASN A 514 -2.15 3.68 6.18
N ASN A 515 -1.38 2.84 5.49
CA ASN A 515 -1.61 1.40 5.53
C ASN A 515 -1.23 0.87 6.93
N PRO A 516 -2.01 -0.03 7.54
CA PRO A 516 -1.59 -0.73 8.75
C PRO A 516 -0.39 -1.66 8.44
N ALA A 517 0.40 -1.98 9.45
CA ALA A 517 1.45 -2.99 9.36
C ALA A 517 1.23 -4.06 10.45
N LEU A 518 1.54 -5.32 10.15
CA LEU A 518 1.56 -6.40 11.15
C LEU A 518 3.00 -6.81 11.45
N TYR A 519 3.24 -7.31 12.65
CA TYR A 519 4.42 -8.10 12.98
C TYR A 519 3.97 -9.25 13.89
N GLY A 520 3.76 -10.42 13.31
CA GLY A 520 3.06 -11.51 13.96
C GLY A 520 1.71 -11.04 14.52
N ARG A 521 1.51 -11.16 15.83
CA ARG A 521 0.28 -10.69 16.51
C ARG A 521 0.18 -9.16 16.71
N TYR A 522 1.22 -8.38 16.41
CA TYR A 522 1.25 -6.95 16.69
C TYR A 522 0.79 -6.14 15.48
N LEU A 523 -0.31 -5.39 15.64
CA LEU A 523 -0.82 -4.44 14.66
C LEU A 523 -0.30 -3.04 14.97
N LEU A 524 0.42 -2.42 14.03
CA LEU A 524 0.78 -1.01 14.09
C LEU A 524 -0.18 -0.19 13.22
N VAL A 525 -0.73 0.86 13.81
CA VAL A 525 -1.56 1.86 13.13
C VAL A 525 -0.95 3.24 13.39
N ARG A 526 -0.95 4.11 12.40
CA ARG A 526 -0.54 5.50 12.57
C ARG A 526 -1.29 6.44 11.64
N ASN A 527 -1.23 7.72 11.97
CA ASN A 527 -1.66 8.81 11.10
C ASN A 527 -0.61 9.95 11.09
N ALA A 528 -1.04 11.16 10.73
CA ALA A 528 -0.20 12.36 10.69
C ALA A 528 0.12 12.98 12.07
N THR A 529 -0.41 12.42 13.17
CA THR A 529 -0.22 12.98 14.53
C THR A 529 0.16 11.95 15.58
N GLU A 530 -0.28 10.70 15.47
CA GLU A 530 0.06 9.64 16.42
C GLU A 530 0.26 8.28 15.75
N ALA A 531 0.89 7.37 16.50
CA ALA A 531 1.04 5.96 16.20
C ALA A 531 0.70 5.14 17.45
N ALA A 532 0.14 3.95 17.24
CA ALA A 532 -0.20 3.00 18.29
C ALA A 532 0.08 1.56 17.85
N CYS A 533 0.36 0.69 18.82
CA CYS A 533 0.53 -0.75 18.61
C CYS A 533 -0.48 -1.53 19.45
N PHE A 534 -1.09 -2.55 18.86
CA PHE A 534 -2.10 -3.40 19.46
C PHE A 534 -1.71 -4.87 19.36
N GLU A 535 -1.93 -5.65 20.42
CA GLU A 535 -1.78 -7.10 20.39
C GLU A 535 -3.11 -7.75 19.97
N LEU A 536 -3.15 -8.26 18.74
CA LEU A 536 -4.29 -8.96 18.17
C LEU A 536 -4.50 -10.34 18.81
N PRO A 537 -5.76 -10.79 19.00
CA PRO A 537 -6.05 -12.13 19.48
C PRO A 537 -5.83 -13.15 18.36
N ILE A 538 -4.60 -13.65 18.22
CA ILE A 538 -4.28 -14.72 17.26
C ILE A 538 -4.55 -16.12 17.83
N GLU A 539 -4.84 -17.08 16.95
CA GLU A 539 -4.83 -18.50 17.31
C GLU A 539 -3.38 -18.93 17.60
N GLU A 540 -3.09 -19.36 18.83
CA GLU A 540 -1.77 -19.90 19.14
C GLU A 540 -1.60 -21.29 18.52
N ASN A 541 -0.66 -21.40 17.58
CA ASN A 541 -0.18 -22.68 17.07
C ASN A 541 0.41 -23.50 18.24
N ARG A 542 -0.42 -24.35 18.85
CA ARG A 542 0.00 -25.28 19.88
C ARG A 542 0.96 -26.31 19.27
N SER A 543 2.26 -26.05 19.48
CA SER A 543 3.43 -26.80 19.00
C SER A 543 3.80 -26.58 17.53
N GLY A 544 5.11 -26.60 17.27
CA GLY A 544 5.71 -26.43 15.94
C GLY A 544 5.53 -27.66 15.05
N ALA A 545 4.30 -27.92 14.63
CA ALA A 545 4.02 -28.73 13.46
C ALA A 545 4.16 -27.85 12.20
N ALA A 546 4.78 -28.39 11.15
CA ALA A 546 4.71 -27.80 9.81
C ALA A 546 3.23 -27.60 9.39
N PRO A 547 2.91 -26.61 8.55
CA PRO A 547 1.52 -26.31 8.17
C PRO A 547 0.82 -27.57 7.71
N SER A 548 -0.34 -27.87 8.32
CA SER A 548 -1.03 -29.13 8.11
C SER A 548 -1.61 -29.20 6.69
N THR A 549 -0.84 -29.76 5.77
CA THR A 549 -1.38 -30.41 4.57
C THR A 549 -2.41 -31.46 5.03
N ALA A 550 -3.51 -31.60 4.28
CA ALA A 550 -4.69 -32.42 4.61
C ALA A 550 -5.53 -31.86 5.78
N ALA A 551 -6.76 -31.36 5.56
CA ALA A 551 -7.85 -32.07 4.89
C ALA A 551 -7.81 -33.58 5.20
N ARG A 552 -8.09 -33.95 6.47
CA ARG A 552 -8.17 -35.34 6.95
C ARG A 552 -9.25 -36.15 6.20
N VAL A 553 -8.97 -36.54 4.97
CA VAL A 553 -9.61 -37.66 4.31
C VAL A 553 -9.06 -38.91 4.98
N GLU A 554 -9.89 -39.61 5.76
CA GLU A 554 -9.51 -40.94 6.25
C GLU A 554 -9.28 -41.87 5.06
N LEU A 555 -8.05 -42.34 4.84
CA LEU A 555 -7.73 -43.30 3.78
C LEU A 555 -8.47 -44.64 3.91
N ARG A 556 -9.14 -44.89 5.05
CA ARG A 556 -10.10 -45.99 5.21
C ARG A 556 -11.35 -45.85 4.30
N LYS A 557 -11.62 -44.66 3.75
CA LYS A 557 -12.79 -44.38 2.89
C LYS A 557 -12.44 -44.28 1.40
N LEU A 558 -11.15 -44.24 1.04
CA LEU A 558 -10.70 -44.28 -0.35
C LEU A 558 -10.75 -45.73 -0.89
N GLN A 559 -11.78 -46.01 -1.69
CA GLN A 559 -11.93 -47.24 -2.46
C GLN A 559 -11.35 -47.03 -3.87
N HIS A 560 -10.11 -47.48 -4.10
CA HIS A 560 -9.48 -47.43 -5.43
C HIS A 560 -8.60 -48.67 -5.64
N PRO A 561 -8.70 -49.38 -6.79
CA PRO A 561 -8.05 -50.69 -6.97
C PRO A 561 -6.54 -50.69 -6.73
N GLN A 562 -5.84 -49.64 -7.19
CA GLN A 562 -4.39 -49.50 -7.02
C GLN A 562 -3.98 -49.21 -5.57
N VAL A 563 -4.84 -48.58 -4.77
CA VAL A 563 -4.60 -48.32 -3.35
C VAL A 563 -4.73 -49.62 -2.55
N ASP A 564 -5.63 -50.52 -2.94
CA ASP A 564 -5.77 -51.83 -2.31
C ASP A 564 -4.66 -52.82 -2.71
N GLU A 565 -3.95 -52.57 -3.81
CA GLU A 565 -2.70 -53.26 -4.15
C GLU A 565 -1.52 -52.76 -3.30
N LEU A 566 -1.42 -51.43 -3.07
CA LEU A 566 -0.44 -50.85 -2.14
C LEU A 566 -0.64 -51.32 -0.69
N LYS A 567 -1.88 -51.40 -0.20
CA LYS A 567 -2.19 -51.92 1.15
C LYS A 567 -1.72 -53.36 1.40
N LYS A 568 -1.46 -54.15 0.34
CA LYS A 568 -0.95 -55.53 0.43
C LYS A 568 0.58 -55.63 0.50
N ARG A 569 1.29 -54.52 0.28
CA ARG A 569 2.76 -54.44 0.30
C ARG A 569 3.27 -54.07 1.69
N SER A 570 3.90 -55.02 2.36
CA SER A 570 4.51 -54.83 3.69
C SER A 570 5.80 -53.98 3.67
N ASP A 571 6.31 -53.62 2.50
CA ASP A 571 7.49 -52.79 2.28
C ASP A 571 7.20 -51.28 2.22
N ILE A 572 5.92 -50.86 2.29
CA ILE A 572 5.49 -49.46 2.13
C ILE A 572 4.61 -49.02 3.30
N ASP A 573 5.10 -48.05 4.08
CA ASP A 573 4.32 -47.42 5.15
C ASP A 573 3.52 -46.23 4.61
N LEU A 574 2.23 -46.45 4.36
CA LEU A 574 1.28 -45.44 3.87
C LEU A 574 0.95 -44.35 4.91
N SER A 575 1.45 -44.44 6.16
CA SER A 575 1.31 -43.36 7.15
C SER A 575 2.39 -42.27 7.03
N GLN A 576 3.46 -42.52 6.26
CA GLN A 576 4.51 -41.55 5.97
C GLN A 576 3.99 -40.37 5.12
N PRO A 577 4.08 -39.11 5.57
CA PRO A 577 3.51 -37.95 4.85
C PRO A 577 3.99 -37.79 3.40
N LEU A 578 5.27 -38.11 3.16
CA LEU A 578 5.92 -38.03 1.84
C LEU A 578 5.39 -39.08 0.85
N ILE A 579 5.07 -40.28 1.34
CA ILE A 579 4.45 -41.34 0.54
C ILE A 579 2.96 -41.01 0.32
N LEU A 580 2.32 -40.41 1.33
CA LEU A 580 0.91 -40.03 1.28
C LEU A 580 0.64 -38.93 0.24
N GLY A 581 1.44 -37.86 0.22
CA GLY A 581 1.35 -36.81 -0.80
C GLY A 581 1.51 -37.38 -2.20
N ALA A 582 2.55 -38.19 -2.42
CA ALA A 582 2.80 -38.85 -3.71
C ALA A 582 1.65 -39.77 -4.18
N VAL A 583 0.90 -40.41 -3.26
CA VAL A 583 -0.29 -41.22 -3.63
C VAL A 583 -1.49 -40.33 -3.95
N VAL A 584 -1.70 -39.21 -3.24
CA VAL A 584 -2.80 -38.28 -3.49
C VAL A 584 -2.61 -37.56 -4.83
N ASP A 585 -1.44 -36.96 -5.07
CA ASP A 585 -1.10 -36.28 -6.32
C ASP A 585 -1.22 -37.21 -7.53
N PHE A 586 -0.90 -38.49 -7.33
CA PHE A 586 -0.98 -39.51 -8.36
C PHE A 586 -2.42 -39.96 -8.67
N LEU A 587 -3.27 -40.12 -7.66
CA LEU A 587 -4.70 -40.44 -7.85
C LEU A 587 -5.46 -39.30 -8.54
N VAL A 588 -5.03 -38.05 -8.36
CA VAL A 588 -5.55 -36.89 -9.08
C VAL A 588 -5.09 -36.85 -10.55
N ALA A 589 -4.00 -37.55 -10.91
CA ALA A 589 -3.36 -37.49 -12.22
C ALA A 589 -3.58 -38.71 -13.15
N ASP A 590 -4.26 -39.76 -12.69
CA ASP A 590 -4.64 -40.99 -13.42
C ASP A 590 -3.53 -41.60 -14.31
N ARG A 591 -2.42 -42.02 -13.70
CA ARG A 591 -1.27 -42.68 -14.38
C ARG A 591 -1.03 -44.10 -13.83
N PRO A 592 -0.06 -44.88 -14.37
CA PRO A 592 0.30 -46.20 -13.82
C PRO A 592 1.56 -46.17 -12.91
N LEU A 593 1.43 -46.72 -11.70
CA LEU A 593 2.32 -46.45 -10.54
C LEU A 593 3.68 -47.18 -10.57
N GLY A 594 3.83 -48.18 -11.43
CA GLY A 594 4.81 -49.26 -11.26
C GLY A 594 6.30 -48.94 -11.46
N ARG A 595 6.71 -47.72 -11.84
CA ARG A 595 8.12 -47.43 -12.21
C ARG A 595 8.84 -46.29 -11.48
N GLN A 596 8.17 -45.42 -10.71
CA GLN A 596 8.85 -44.31 -10.01
C GLN A 596 9.13 -44.56 -8.51
N LEU A 597 8.36 -45.44 -7.84
CA LEU A 597 8.57 -45.78 -6.42
C LEU A 597 9.97 -46.35 -6.11
N GLN A 598 10.61 -47.03 -7.08
CA GLN A 598 11.98 -47.55 -6.93
C GLN A 598 13.05 -46.45 -6.78
N HIS A 599 12.77 -45.21 -7.21
CA HIS A 599 13.74 -44.12 -7.13
C HIS A 599 13.74 -43.43 -5.75
N VAL A 600 12.59 -43.40 -5.07
CA VAL A 600 12.42 -42.76 -3.75
C VAL A 600 12.97 -43.65 -2.63
N VAL A 601 12.68 -44.95 -2.66
CA VAL A 601 13.12 -45.91 -1.62
C VAL A 601 14.65 -46.07 -1.55
N ARG A 602 15.38 -45.76 -2.64
CA ARG A 602 16.84 -45.97 -2.72
C ARG A 602 17.69 -44.91 -2.02
N ARG A 603 17.12 -43.84 -1.46
CA ARG A 603 17.88 -42.74 -0.83
C ARG A 603 17.99 -42.78 0.70
N HIS A 604 17.33 -43.71 1.39
CA HIS A 604 17.33 -43.82 2.86
C HIS A 604 17.53 -45.27 3.35
N ARG A 605 18.79 -45.74 3.36
CA ARG A 605 19.30 -46.74 4.31
C ARG A 605 20.78 -46.47 4.61
N PRO A 606 21.20 -46.42 5.88
CA PRO A 606 22.62 -46.50 6.25
C PRO A 606 23.12 -47.96 6.18
N ASP A 607 24.41 -48.13 5.90
CA ASP A 607 25.05 -49.40 5.54
C ASP A 607 25.12 -50.48 6.63
N ARG A 608 25.25 -51.75 6.19
CA ARG A 608 26.10 -52.75 6.86
C ARG A 608 26.62 -53.85 5.91
N HIS A 609 27.96 -53.92 5.85
CA HIS A 609 28.90 -54.84 5.19
C HIS A 609 28.51 -56.29 4.87
N LEU A 610 29.12 -56.85 3.79
CA LEU A 610 30.13 -57.94 3.87
C LEU A 610 30.97 -58.12 2.58
N GLN A 611 32.12 -58.78 2.74
CA GLN A 611 33.40 -58.70 2.00
C GLN A 611 33.56 -59.61 0.73
N PRO A 612 34.73 -59.69 0.04
CA PRO A 612 34.81 -59.88 -1.42
C PRO A 612 35.29 -61.26 -1.94
N ALA A 613 35.29 -61.44 -3.27
CA ALA A 613 36.02 -62.48 -4.00
C ALA A 613 36.43 -62.03 -5.44
N GLU A 614 37.21 -62.85 -6.13
CA GLU A 614 38.15 -62.51 -7.21
C GLU A 614 37.72 -62.80 -8.68
N GLN A 615 38.47 -62.17 -9.61
CA GLN A 615 38.84 -62.62 -10.98
C GLN A 615 37.79 -62.78 -12.11
N VAL A 616 38.10 -62.19 -13.29
CA VAL A 616 38.40 -62.82 -14.61
C VAL A 616 38.16 -61.83 -15.79
N LEU A 617 39.17 -61.68 -16.66
CA LEU A 617 39.22 -60.95 -17.96
C LEU A 617 38.49 -61.76 -19.09
N PRO A 618 38.15 -61.23 -20.30
CA PRO A 618 38.95 -60.31 -21.16
C PRO A 618 38.18 -59.27 -22.05
N PRO A 619 38.88 -58.41 -22.83
CA PRO A 619 38.30 -57.42 -23.77
C PRO A 619 38.23 -57.94 -25.23
N PRO A 620 37.53 -57.23 -26.17
CA PRO A 620 38.21 -56.29 -27.09
C PRO A 620 37.31 -55.06 -27.45
N ALA A 621 37.60 -54.10 -28.34
CA ALA A 621 38.66 -53.90 -29.35
C ALA A 621 38.96 -52.38 -29.54
N ALA A 622 40.05 -52.04 -30.24
CA ALA A 622 40.45 -50.65 -30.54
C ALA A 622 40.06 -50.21 -31.97
N VAL A 623 39.97 -48.89 -32.19
CA VAL A 623 40.08 -48.23 -33.51
C VAL A 623 41.04 -47.05 -33.40
N GLN A 624 41.81 -46.80 -34.47
CA GLN A 624 43.02 -45.97 -34.46
C GLN A 624 42.81 -44.48 -34.74
N THR A 625 43.62 -43.69 -34.06
CA THR A 625 44.40 -42.52 -34.51
C THR A 625 44.13 -41.90 -35.90
N GLN A 626 44.01 -40.57 -35.93
CA GLN A 626 44.81 -39.76 -36.86
C GLN A 626 45.20 -38.41 -36.24
N VAL A 627 46.38 -37.90 -36.62
CA VAL A 627 47.01 -36.67 -36.13
C VAL A 627 47.26 -35.75 -37.31
N VAL A 628 46.96 -34.46 -37.18
CA VAL A 628 47.66 -33.39 -37.92
C VAL A 628 47.91 -32.24 -36.95
N ALA A 629 49.17 -31.80 -36.86
CA ALA A 629 49.58 -30.56 -36.23
C ALA A 629 50.36 -29.73 -37.25
N ALA A 630 50.29 -28.41 -37.15
CA ALA A 630 51.14 -27.49 -37.90
C ALA A 630 51.46 -26.28 -37.02
N ASP A 631 52.73 -26.17 -36.61
CA ASP A 631 53.22 -25.16 -35.67
C ASP A 631 53.62 -23.85 -36.36
N GLY A 632 53.61 -22.74 -35.61
CA GLY A 632 54.20 -21.45 -36.01
C GLY A 632 54.61 -20.61 -34.80
N ARG A 633 55.89 -20.72 -34.39
CA ARG A 633 56.49 -20.02 -33.22
C ARG A 633 56.82 -18.54 -33.55
N ALA A 634 56.49 -17.55 -32.71
CA ALA A 634 57.28 -16.97 -31.59
C ALA A 634 58.51 -16.11 -32.04
N PRO A 635 59.23 -15.32 -31.19
CA PRO A 635 59.09 -15.10 -29.73
C PRO A 635 59.31 -13.64 -29.22
N THR A 636 59.18 -13.43 -27.91
CA THR A 636 60.15 -12.62 -27.11
C THR A 636 60.02 -12.99 -25.62
N ALA A 637 61.11 -12.87 -24.85
CA ALA A 637 61.25 -13.44 -23.49
C ALA A 637 62.07 -12.52 -22.55
N VAL A 638 62.38 -13.03 -21.33
CA VAL A 638 63.14 -12.44 -20.17
C VAL A 638 62.21 -12.01 -19.02
N ALA A 639 62.38 -12.41 -17.74
CA ALA A 639 63.16 -13.50 -17.12
C ALA A 639 62.67 -13.80 -15.67
N ASP A 640 62.95 -15.04 -15.21
CA ASP A 640 63.34 -15.55 -13.87
C ASP A 640 63.43 -14.58 -12.64
N ASP A 641 63.34 -15.03 -11.37
CA ASP A 641 63.70 -16.34 -10.81
C ASP A 641 63.07 -16.64 -9.40
N ARG A 642 62.73 -17.92 -9.12
CA ARG A 642 62.88 -18.69 -7.82
C ARG A 642 62.36 -18.14 -6.46
N LEU A 643 62.19 -18.90 -5.35
CA LEU A 643 62.46 -20.30 -4.91
C LEU A 643 61.22 -20.82 -4.10
N VAL A 644 60.70 -22.04 -4.33
CA VAL A 644 61.00 -23.36 -3.68
C VAL A 644 60.61 -23.52 -2.20
N ALA A 645 59.64 -24.42 -1.91
CA ALA A 645 59.82 -25.60 -1.05
C ALA A 645 58.57 -26.53 -1.03
N GLU A 646 58.77 -27.80 -1.39
CA GLU A 646 57.83 -28.95 -1.38
C GLU A 646 58.29 -29.95 -0.26
N PRO A 647 57.83 -31.22 -0.13
CA PRO A 647 56.49 -31.85 -0.24
C PRO A 647 56.20 -32.92 0.88
N ARG A 648 55.09 -33.68 0.71
CA ARG A 648 54.74 -35.04 1.23
C ARG A 648 54.05 -35.17 2.61
N LYS A 649 53.32 -36.25 2.94
CA LYS A 649 52.39 -37.19 2.21
C LYS A 649 51.86 -38.23 3.26
N VAL A 650 50.75 -38.92 2.97
CA VAL A 650 50.31 -40.24 3.53
C VAL A 650 49.37 -40.30 4.77
N ILE A 651 48.09 -40.66 4.49
CA ILE A 651 47.18 -41.67 5.11
C ILE A 651 46.96 -41.71 6.65
N GLY A 652 45.69 -41.71 7.09
CA GLY A 652 45.28 -42.35 8.36
C GLY A 652 43.93 -41.91 8.99
N GLN A 653 42.85 -42.65 8.72
CA GLN A 653 41.64 -42.74 9.58
C GLN A 653 41.62 -44.18 10.19
N PRO A 654 40.90 -44.53 11.28
CA PRO A 654 39.50 -44.13 11.53
C PRO A 654 39.10 -43.88 13.02
N ALA A 655 37.79 -43.64 13.22
CA ALA A 655 37.16 -43.38 14.52
C ALA A 655 37.05 -44.62 15.43
N LYS A 656 37.21 -44.41 16.76
CA LYS A 656 36.71 -45.32 17.82
C LYS A 656 36.59 -44.61 19.19
N ALA A 657 35.53 -43.82 19.38
CA ALA A 657 35.05 -43.39 20.71
C ALA A 657 33.65 -42.74 20.61
N LEU A 658 32.60 -43.54 20.38
CA LEU A 658 31.19 -43.13 20.52
C LEU A 658 30.44 -44.12 21.43
N LEU A 659 31.11 -44.62 22.48
CA LEU A 659 30.57 -45.72 23.28
C LEU A 659 31.26 -45.89 24.65
N ASP A 660 31.46 -44.78 25.38
CA ASP A 660 31.90 -44.85 26.80
C ASP A 660 31.20 -43.85 27.75
N MET A 661 30.24 -43.04 27.29
CA MET A 661 29.31 -42.32 28.18
C MET A 661 28.06 -41.81 27.43
N LEU A 662 26.95 -42.51 27.70
CA LEU A 662 25.53 -42.08 27.71
C LEU A 662 25.08 -40.95 26.76
#